data_AF-A0A7C6TD75-F1
#
_entry.id   AF-A0A7C6TD75-F1
#
_cell.length_a   1.000
_cell.length_b   1.000
_cell.length_c   1.000
_cell.angle_alpha   90.00
_cell.angle_beta   90.00
_cell.angle_gamma   90.00
#
_symmetry.space_group_name_H-M   'P 1'
#
loop_
_entity.id
_entity.type
_entity.pdbx_description
1 polymer ?
#
loop_
_entity_poly.entity_id
_entity_poly.type
_entity_poly.pdbx_seq_one_letter_code
_entity_poly.pdbx_strand_id
1 'polypeptide(L)'
;MRIEREKLHPSALEVAACLRSNYADVPLVALGQTVFWDEPVKAALCMVLEALAPGSHTFAVGVNDHDYFSKTSAPLPTDAPFAILEHNDGTTHDLWVATGELSMLFGSETVITRERLRECGVEVEKVAKGCPEGREACIDRITAAWGWRGIAQTGHHRHIAHEIRLSDVLPWLTEILEWGFRESAALLEGEEARKSAERFGEEVVEWLCRFDREHPGALLSDAYQEAHRLFFRKLAGCNPDRVATFTSTDLFLFNRETVERPRFALLDLFLKPESRGIACAAYDAAVEGSNTYTLDRFGEGAIPFDLVVPAGRGTLRVLDDAVVVETPEPIWLPTPKRVESARELAEVVEDRFGQSTTLIGKGHVFVCMVTAEAILVFHESGSAYVHRTARLMQTLADRGFSVPLYPILRVCHHTWDSLAGCDARFRLPEHLAAAFGAPVVTATEFATRWQEVVDAEKRLLQEISALSSPRELVSFLGARDDGVWLQRLEEYTRAQDLLLEIRDRSRVYEERSQQIYEEIQRLKSEAQEMEREKGESFRRTIKPLRERLFELAQEGISDGPEVDELQRQIEAHEAPRARVDAEIRARRERVAALEKEAKEVRKARMGNEKGPAAAAARQAIAEVEKEAERAKLQLVRRALLVSLGLPQSNLRPTAWWFPLVNPDGEWFRNLAHRMELRFERLSPADPAAGGDA
;
A
#
# COMPACT_ATOMS: atom_id res chain seq x y z
N MET A 1 -7.05 38.96 9.73
CA MET A 1 -5.86 38.59 10.54
C MET A 1 -4.63 39.24 9.93
N ARG A 2 -3.71 39.81 10.73
CA ARG A 2 -2.50 40.48 10.20
C ARG A 2 -1.29 39.56 10.30
N ILE A 3 -0.58 39.40 9.19
CA ILE A 3 0.71 38.69 9.12
C ILE A 3 1.83 39.69 9.41
N GLU A 4 2.76 39.32 10.29
CA GLU A 4 3.99 40.06 10.59
C GLU A 4 5.06 39.67 9.57
N ARG A 5 5.56 40.65 8.79
CA ARG A 5 6.46 40.38 7.65
C ARG A 5 7.80 39.82 8.11
N GLU A 6 8.27 40.28 9.26
CA GLU A 6 9.52 39.91 9.91
C GLU A 6 9.55 38.46 10.41
N LYS A 7 8.38 37.81 10.55
CA LYS A 7 8.25 36.40 10.96
C LYS A 7 8.14 35.44 9.78
N LEU A 8 8.03 35.95 8.55
CA LEU A 8 7.88 35.12 7.36
C LEU A 8 9.19 34.38 7.03
N HIS A 9 9.05 33.15 6.56
CA HIS A 9 10.20 32.36 6.11
C HIS A 9 10.97 33.07 4.97
N PRO A 10 12.31 33.03 4.94
CA PRO A 10 13.12 33.69 3.91
C PRO A 10 12.72 33.31 2.48
N SER A 11 12.42 32.04 2.23
CA SER A 11 12.01 31.59 0.89
C SER A 11 10.71 32.23 0.39
N ALA A 12 9.78 32.57 1.30
CA ALA A 12 8.57 33.30 0.93
C ALA A 12 8.87 34.74 0.50
N LEU A 13 9.86 35.39 1.13
CA LEU A 13 10.33 36.72 0.74
C LEU A 13 10.97 36.70 -0.66
N GLU A 14 11.83 35.71 -0.92
CA GLU A 14 12.50 35.51 -2.20
C GLU A 14 11.50 35.25 -3.33
N VAL A 15 10.55 34.33 -3.11
CA VAL A 15 9.49 34.03 -4.08
C VAL A 15 8.62 35.25 -4.35
N ALA A 16 8.19 35.98 -3.31
CA ALA A 16 7.38 37.19 -3.51
C ALA A 16 8.14 38.28 -4.29
N ALA A 17 9.46 38.40 -4.09
CA ALA A 17 10.28 39.32 -4.87
C ALA A 17 10.37 38.89 -6.35
N CYS A 18 10.60 37.61 -6.60
CA CYS A 18 10.67 37.04 -7.96
C CYS A 18 9.32 37.14 -8.70
N LEU A 19 8.21 36.85 -8.02
CA LEU A 19 6.86 37.04 -8.56
C LEU A 19 6.68 38.48 -9.06
N ARG A 20 7.03 39.47 -8.24
CA ARG A 20 6.93 40.89 -8.64
C ARG A 20 7.87 41.30 -9.77
N SER A 21 9.07 40.72 -9.86
CA SER A 21 10.06 41.16 -10.86
C SER A 21 9.87 40.46 -12.20
N ASN A 22 9.52 39.17 -12.19
CA ASN A 22 9.56 38.31 -13.36
C ASN A 22 8.16 37.87 -13.81
N TYR A 23 7.16 37.89 -12.92
CA TYR A 23 5.84 37.29 -13.17
C TYR A 23 4.67 38.19 -12.76
N ALA A 24 4.86 39.52 -12.74
CA ALA A 24 3.94 40.48 -12.14
C ALA A 24 2.49 40.38 -12.65
N ASP A 25 2.30 40.05 -13.93
CA ASP A 25 0.99 39.94 -14.57
C ASP A 25 0.50 38.49 -14.74
N VAL A 26 1.23 37.52 -14.19
CA VAL A 26 0.93 36.09 -14.36
C VAL A 26 0.01 35.63 -13.22
N PRO A 27 -1.18 35.08 -13.51
CA PRO A 27 -2.06 34.60 -12.46
C PRO A 27 -1.48 33.37 -11.77
N LEU A 28 -1.76 33.28 -10.47
CA LEU A 28 -1.50 32.09 -9.67
C LEU A 28 -2.76 31.23 -9.66
N VAL A 29 -2.63 29.96 -10.04
CA VAL A 29 -3.77 29.04 -10.13
C VAL A 29 -3.54 27.83 -9.23
N ALA A 30 -4.50 27.52 -8.36
CA ALA A 30 -4.58 26.24 -7.67
C ALA A 30 -5.73 25.40 -8.24
N LEU A 31 -5.53 24.10 -8.42
CA LEU A 31 -6.54 23.17 -8.94
C LEU A 31 -6.64 21.97 -8.01
N GLY A 32 -7.80 21.81 -7.38
CA GLY A 32 -8.07 20.79 -6.37
C GLY A 32 -9.29 19.95 -6.70
N GLN A 33 -9.26 18.65 -6.46
CA GLN A 33 -10.40 17.76 -6.71
C GLN A 33 -11.35 17.64 -5.51
N THR A 34 -10.85 17.91 -4.29
CA THR A 34 -11.65 17.97 -3.06
C THR A 34 -11.41 19.29 -2.32
N VAL A 35 -12.50 19.88 -1.82
CA VAL A 35 -12.46 21.12 -1.01
C VAL A 35 -12.42 20.84 0.49
N PHE A 36 -12.75 19.61 0.92
CA PHE A 36 -12.84 19.26 2.33
C PHE A 36 -11.56 18.66 2.92
N TRP A 37 -10.48 18.69 2.14
CA TRP A 37 -9.15 18.25 2.56
C TRP A 37 -8.15 19.42 2.60
N ASP A 38 -7.03 19.34 1.87
CA ASP A 38 -5.88 20.22 2.02
C ASP A 38 -5.85 21.41 1.07
N GLU A 39 -6.65 21.40 0.02
CA GLU A 39 -6.68 22.46 -0.99
C GLU A 39 -6.98 23.86 -0.40
N PRO A 40 -7.94 24.05 0.53
CA PRO A 40 -8.18 25.37 1.12
C PRO A 40 -7.06 25.90 2.00
N VAL A 41 -6.09 25.08 2.39
CA VAL A 41 -4.93 25.50 3.21
C VAL A 41 -4.05 26.50 2.44
N LYS A 42 -4.11 26.49 1.11
CA LYS A 42 -3.47 27.49 0.25
C LYS A 42 -3.97 28.92 0.49
N ALA A 43 -5.04 29.13 1.27
CA ALA A 43 -5.40 30.44 1.79
C ALA A 43 -4.24 31.11 2.57
N ALA A 44 -3.32 30.32 3.15
CA ALA A 44 -2.10 30.84 3.78
C ALA A 44 -1.20 31.58 2.78
N LEU A 45 -1.10 31.08 1.54
CA LEU A 45 -0.37 31.77 0.47
C LEU A 45 -0.99 33.13 0.17
N CYS A 46 -2.32 33.24 0.11
CA CYS A 46 -2.99 34.53 -0.05
C CYS A 46 -2.64 35.51 1.07
N MET A 47 -2.60 35.05 2.33
CA MET A 47 -2.21 35.89 3.47
C MET A 47 -0.77 36.39 3.35
N VAL A 48 0.15 35.51 2.93
CA VAL A 48 1.58 35.84 2.76
C VAL A 48 1.78 36.80 1.59
N LEU A 49 1.14 36.54 0.45
CA LEU A 49 1.24 37.42 -0.73
C LEU A 49 0.59 38.78 -0.48
N GLU A 50 -0.56 38.83 0.20
CA GLU A 50 -1.16 40.12 0.58
C GLU A 50 -0.25 40.88 1.55
N ALA A 51 0.42 40.17 2.47
CA ALA A 51 1.37 40.81 3.37
C ALA A 51 2.60 41.35 2.61
N LEU A 52 3.16 40.62 1.66
CA LEU A 52 4.42 40.95 1.00
C LEU A 52 4.27 41.81 -0.25
N ALA A 53 3.20 41.61 -1.00
CA ALA A 53 2.94 42.20 -2.30
C ALA A 53 1.41 42.43 -2.49
N PRO A 54 0.81 43.35 -1.72
CA PRO A 54 -0.64 43.57 -1.74
C PRO A 54 -1.16 43.84 -3.15
N GLY A 55 -2.19 43.11 -3.59
CA GLY A 55 -2.83 43.29 -4.89
C GLY A 55 -1.93 43.02 -6.11
N SER A 56 -0.74 42.45 -5.93
CA SER A 56 0.21 42.25 -7.03
C SER A 56 -0.13 41.11 -7.97
N HIS A 57 -0.89 40.10 -7.52
CA HIS A 57 -1.20 38.91 -8.31
C HIS A 57 -2.65 38.49 -8.06
N THR A 58 -3.31 38.04 -9.13
CA THR A 58 -4.60 37.35 -9.02
C THR A 58 -4.36 35.91 -8.57
N PHE A 59 -5.02 35.50 -7.50
CA PHE A 59 -5.04 34.10 -7.06
C PHE A 59 -6.39 33.48 -7.38
N ALA A 60 -6.39 32.46 -8.22
CA ALA A 60 -7.58 31.74 -8.65
C ALA A 60 -7.53 30.29 -8.16
N VAL A 61 -8.64 29.81 -7.60
CA VAL A 61 -8.79 28.44 -7.07
C VAL A 61 -9.87 27.75 -7.88
N GLY A 62 -9.48 26.73 -8.64
CA GLY A 62 -10.40 25.96 -9.44
C GLY A 62 -10.73 24.60 -8.84
N VAL A 63 -11.97 24.18 -9.03
CA VAL A 63 -12.41 22.81 -8.75
C VAL A 63 -12.07 21.96 -9.97
N ASN A 64 -11.25 20.94 -9.76
CA ASN A 64 -10.93 19.96 -10.78
C ASN A 64 -12.06 18.93 -10.90
N ASP A 65 -13.01 19.22 -11.77
CA ASP A 65 -14.28 18.50 -11.97
C ASP A 65 -14.34 17.64 -13.25
N HIS A 66 -13.32 17.71 -14.11
CA HIS A 66 -13.28 16.91 -15.34
C HIS A 66 -12.77 15.48 -15.15
N ASP A 67 -12.13 15.21 -14.00
CA ASP A 67 -11.69 13.86 -13.71
C ASP A 67 -12.87 12.97 -13.34
N TYR A 68 -12.68 11.65 -13.45
CA TYR A 68 -13.68 10.72 -12.95
C TYR A 68 -13.93 10.98 -11.47
N PHE A 69 -15.19 10.90 -11.05
CA PHE A 69 -15.49 10.78 -9.63
C PHE A 69 -14.80 9.53 -9.08
N SER A 70 -14.52 9.55 -7.79
CA SER A 70 -13.89 8.47 -7.06
C SER A 70 -14.58 7.12 -7.29
N LYS A 71 -13.82 6.05 -7.45
CA LYS A 71 -14.31 4.73 -7.87
C LYS A 71 -13.36 3.61 -7.51
N THR A 72 -13.87 2.40 -7.47
CA THR A 72 -13.10 1.15 -7.45
C THR A 72 -12.96 0.60 -8.87
N SER A 73 -12.02 -0.32 -9.11
CA SER A 73 -11.86 -0.93 -10.45
C SER A 73 -13.04 -1.82 -10.80
N ALA A 74 -13.60 -2.51 -9.80
CA ALA A 74 -14.81 -3.33 -9.90
C ALA A 74 -15.99 -2.69 -9.15
N PRO A 75 -17.24 -2.92 -9.61
CA PRO A 75 -18.43 -2.48 -8.88
C PRO A 75 -18.51 -3.11 -7.49
N LEU A 76 -19.12 -2.38 -6.56
CA LEU A 76 -19.34 -2.85 -5.20
C LEU A 76 -20.67 -3.63 -5.11
N PRO A 77 -20.78 -4.63 -4.23
CA PRO A 77 -21.99 -5.42 -4.04
C PRO A 77 -23.04 -4.66 -3.22
N THR A 78 -23.51 -3.51 -3.72
CA THR A 78 -24.51 -2.65 -3.08
C THR A 78 -25.38 -1.97 -4.13
N ASP A 79 -26.66 -1.75 -3.80
CA ASP A 79 -27.60 -1.02 -4.65
C ASP A 79 -27.53 0.51 -4.45
N ALA A 80 -26.83 0.96 -3.39
CA ALA A 80 -26.59 2.38 -3.16
C ALA A 80 -25.65 2.94 -4.25
N PRO A 81 -25.89 4.14 -4.82
CA PRO A 81 -25.07 4.69 -5.91
C PRO A 81 -23.65 5.11 -5.48
N PHE A 82 -23.46 5.36 -4.18
CA PHE A 82 -22.17 5.71 -3.59
C PHE A 82 -21.93 4.89 -2.30
N ALA A 83 -20.66 4.80 -1.91
CA ALA A 83 -20.22 4.23 -0.64
C ALA A 83 -19.10 5.07 -0.04
N ILE A 84 -19.06 5.17 1.29
CA ILE A 84 -17.91 5.74 2.02
C ILE A 84 -16.95 4.58 2.31
N LEU A 85 -15.71 4.72 1.87
CA LEU A 85 -14.69 3.67 1.93
C LEU A 85 -13.44 4.17 2.63
N GLU A 86 -12.75 3.23 3.29
CA GLU A 86 -11.38 3.39 3.74
C GLU A 86 -10.44 2.86 2.66
N HIS A 87 -9.26 3.47 2.50
CA HIS A 87 -8.23 2.96 1.60
C HIS A 87 -7.36 1.93 2.34
N ASN A 88 -7.24 0.72 1.80
CA ASN A 88 -6.44 -0.37 2.37
C ASN A 88 -5.73 -1.16 1.26
N ASP A 89 -4.82 -2.09 1.59
CA ASP A 89 -4.11 -2.95 0.63
C ASP A 89 -4.79 -4.34 0.48
N GLY A 90 -6.11 -4.38 0.69
CA GLY A 90 -6.96 -5.55 0.56
C GLY A 90 -8.11 -5.28 -0.40
N THR A 91 -9.33 -5.17 0.13
CA THR A 91 -10.55 -5.00 -0.67
C THR A 91 -10.63 -3.67 -1.41
N THR A 92 -9.93 -2.64 -0.96
CA THR A 92 -9.92 -1.30 -1.58
C THR A 92 -8.55 -0.89 -2.11
N HIS A 93 -7.67 -1.84 -2.43
CA HIS A 93 -6.31 -1.59 -2.95
C HIS A 93 -6.27 -0.85 -4.30
N ASP A 94 -7.37 -0.90 -5.04
CA ASP A 94 -7.61 -0.29 -6.34
C ASP A 94 -8.51 0.94 -6.25
N LEU A 95 -8.80 1.41 -5.03
CA LEU A 95 -9.61 2.58 -4.78
C LEU A 95 -8.89 3.81 -5.35
N TRP A 96 -9.52 4.42 -6.36
CA TRP A 96 -9.12 5.71 -6.90
C TRP A 96 -10.02 6.77 -6.29
N VAL A 97 -9.48 7.61 -5.42
CA VAL A 97 -10.24 8.73 -4.86
C VAL A 97 -9.72 10.03 -5.45
N ALA A 98 -10.64 10.75 -6.08
CA ALA A 98 -10.41 12.05 -6.66
C ALA A 98 -11.28 13.10 -5.95
N THR A 99 -12.56 12.80 -5.72
CA THR A 99 -13.55 13.74 -5.21
C THR A 99 -14.24 13.16 -3.97
N GLY A 100 -14.54 14.00 -2.98
CA GLY A 100 -15.27 13.59 -1.77
C GLY A 100 -14.41 12.85 -0.74
N GLU A 101 -13.15 13.24 -0.58
CA GLU A 101 -12.27 12.74 0.48
C GLU A 101 -12.01 13.77 1.58
N LEU A 102 -11.72 13.25 2.78
CA LEU A 102 -11.24 14.03 3.92
C LEU A 102 -10.55 13.12 4.96
N SER A 103 -9.81 13.74 5.87
CA SER A 103 -9.28 13.06 7.06
C SER A 103 -9.64 13.75 8.36
N MET A 104 -9.88 12.95 9.40
CA MET A 104 -9.98 13.41 10.79
C MET A 104 -8.63 13.93 11.30
N LEU A 105 -8.60 14.65 12.41
CA LEU A 105 -7.38 15.19 13.01
C LEU A 105 -6.31 14.08 13.20
N PHE A 106 -5.08 14.36 12.75
CA PHE A 106 -3.94 13.43 12.64
C PHE A 106 -4.06 12.33 11.57
N GLY A 107 -5.22 12.18 10.92
CA GLY A 107 -5.45 11.20 9.88
C GLY A 107 -4.79 11.56 8.54
N SER A 108 -4.45 10.54 7.75
CA SER A 108 -3.89 10.70 6.40
C SER A 108 -4.25 9.50 5.52
N GLU A 109 -4.16 9.66 4.21
CA GLU A 109 -4.35 8.59 3.21
C GLU A 109 -3.20 7.54 3.20
N THR A 110 -2.41 7.46 4.27
CA THR A 110 -1.22 6.59 4.28
C THR A 110 -1.62 5.13 4.46
N VAL A 111 -1.71 4.40 3.33
CA VAL A 111 -1.96 2.95 3.30
C VAL A 111 -0.73 2.19 3.79
N ILE A 112 -0.92 1.31 4.77
CA ILE A 112 0.15 0.44 5.28
C ILE A 112 0.13 -0.86 4.48
N THR A 113 0.90 -0.92 3.40
CA THR A 113 0.89 -2.09 2.49
C THR A 113 1.40 -3.35 3.18
N ARG A 114 0.92 -4.52 2.71
CA ARG A 114 1.40 -5.84 3.14
C ARG A 114 2.89 -6.01 2.86
N GLU A 115 3.37 -5.43 1.75
CA GLU A 115 4.80 -5.40 1.42
C GLU A 115 5.58 -4.67 2.52
N ARG A 116 5.13 -3.49 2.92
CA ARG A 116 5.80 -2.71 3.97
C ARG A 116 5.79 -3.42 5.33
N LEU A 117 4.71 -4.11 5.67
CA LEU A 117 4.65 -4.95 6.87
C LEU A 117 5.65 -6.12 6.79
N ARG A 118 5.78 -6.76 5.63
CA ARG A 118 6.73 -7.85 5.38
C ARG A 118 8.18 -7.38 5.45
N GLU A 119 8.49 -6.19 4.94
CA GLU A 119 9.83 -5.57 5.06
C GLU A 119 10.23 -5.36 6.53
N CYS A 120 9.26 -5.16 7.42
CA CYS A 120 9.48 -5.08 8.87
C CYS A 120 9.49 -6.47 9.55
N GLY A 121 9.53 -7.55 8.76
CA GLY A 121 9.59 -8.94 9.20
C GLY A 121 8.27 -9.51 9.73
N VAL A 122 7.12 -8.93 9.41
CA VAL A 122 5.81 -9.44 9.86
C VAL A 122 5.30 -10.54 8.93
N GLU A 123 4.90 -11.67 9.50
CA GLU A 123 4.26 -12.80 8.83
C GLU A 123 2.75 -12.54 8.63
N VAL A 124 2.41 -11.55 7.81
CA VAL A 124 1.04 -11.04 7.63
C VAL A 124 0.02 -12.15 7.34
N GLU A 125 0.36 -13.08 6.43
CA GLU A 125 -0.54 -14.18 6.05
C GLU A 125 -0.78 -15.18 7.18
N LYS A 126 0.23 -15.43 8.02
CA LYS A 126 0.11 -16.32 9.19
C LYS A 126 -0.84 -15.71 10.21
N VAL A 127 -0.73 -14.41 10.46
CA VAL A 127 -1.61 -13.69 11.38
C VAL A 127 -3.04 -13.64 10.83
N ALA A 128 -3.21 -13.20 9.57
CA ALA A 128 -4.51 -12.99 8.94
C ALA A 128 -5.37 -14.27 8.91
N LYS A 129 -4.78 -15.44 8.60
CA LYS A 129 -5.48 -16.73 8.60
C LYS A 129 -6.03 -17.13 9.97
N GLY A 130 -5.44 -16.61 11.05
CA GLY A 130 -5.85 -16.89 12.42
C GLY A 130 -6.83 -15.86 13.01
N CYS A 131 -7.22 -14.82 12.28
CA CYS A 131 -8.12 -13.77 12.79
C CYS A 131 -9.59 -14.24 12.79
N PRO A 132 -10.36 -14.02 13.88
CA PRO A 132 -11.78 -14.41 13.96
C PRO A 132 -12.67 -13.75 12.89
N GLU A 133 -12.34 -12.52 12.49
CA GLU A 133 -13.03 -11.77 11.44
C GLU A 133 -12.80 -12.34 10.02
N GLY A 134 -11.93 -13.34 9.88
CA GLY A 134 -11.52 -13.90 8.61
C GLY A 134 -10.29 -13.19 8.02
N ARG A 135 -9.66 -13.86 7.05
CA ARG A 135 -8.38 -13.40 6.46
C ARG A 135 -8.51 -12.01 5.80
N GLU A 136 -9.54 -11.82 5.00
CA GLU A 136 -9.74 -10.60 4.20
C GLU A 136 -10.00 -9.37 5.10
N ALA A 137 -11.01 -9.45 5.98
CA ALA A 137 -11.30 -8.38 6.94
C ALA A 137 -10.10 -8.05 7.85
N CYS A 138 -9.29 -9.05 8.21
CA CYS A 138 -8.06 -8.81 8.98
C CYS A 138 -7.03 -8.01 8.17
N ILE A 139 -6.84 -8.31 6.88
CA ILE A 139 -5.95 -7.56 5.98
C ILE A 139 -6.44 -6.13 5.80
N ASP A 140 -7.73 -5.93 5.54
CA ASP A 140 -8.32 -4.60 5.37
C ASP A 140 -8.06 -3.72 6.59
N ARG A 141 -8.36 -4.24 7.79
CA ARG A 141 -8.17 -3.52 9.07
C ARG A 141 -6.71 -3.14 9.35
N ILE A 142 -5.77 -4.05 9.08
CA ILE A 142 -4.35 -3.82 9.43
C ILE A 142 -3.63 -2.93 8.40
N THR A 143 -4.16 -2.87 7.17
CA THR A 143 -3.57 -2.07 6.09
C THR A 143 -4.30 -0.74 5.85
N ALA A 144 -5.47 -0.54 6.45
CA ALA A 144 -6.27 0.68 6.34
C ALA A 144 -5.48 1.95 6.68
N ALA A 145 -5.62 2.96 5.82
CA ALA A 145 -5.23 4.34 6.05
C ALA A 145 -6.04 4.90 7.23
N TRP A 146 -5.36 5.10 8.36
CA TRP A 146 -6.05 5.48 9.59
C TRP A 146 -6.55 6.94 9.51
N GLY A 147 -7.82 7.13 9.87
CA GLY A 147 -8.43 8.45 9.98
C GLY A 147 -8.67 9.15 8.65
N TRP A 148 -8.67 8.43 7.53
CA TRP A 148 -9.00 8.97 6.20
C TRP A 148 -10.11 8.15 5.56
N ARG A 149 -11.02 8.81 4.84
CA ARG A 149 -12.10 8.18 4.07
C ARG A 149 -12.36 8.93 2.77
N GLY A 150 -12.87 8.22 1.78
CA GLY A 150 -13.35 8.77 0.52
C GLY A 150 -14.73 8.24 0.15
N ILE A 151 -15.52 9.06 -0.54
CA ILE A 151 -16.77 8.62 -1.18
C ILE A 151 -16.41 8.06 -2.55
N ALA A 152 -16.94 6.89 -2.92
CA ALA A 152 -16.75 6.28 -4.23
C ALA A 152 -18.07 5.88 -4.87
N GLN A 153 -18.15 5.95 -6.20
CA GLN A 153 -19.22 5.37 -6.99
C GLN A 153 -19.17 3.85 -6.95
N THR A 154 -20.32 3.22 -6.78
CA THR A 154 -20.46 1.77 -6.59
C THR A 154 -20.79 1.04 -7.90
N GLY A 155 -21.37 1.75 -8.87
CA GLY A 155 -21.89 1.19 -10.12
C GLY A 155 -20.85 1.03 -11.23
N HIS A 156 -21.28 0.41 -12.34
CA HIS A 156 -20.46 0.24 -13.54
C HIS A 156 -20.25 1.54 -14.33
N HIS A 157 -21.24 2.43 -14.29
CA HIS A 157 -21.18 3.69 -15.02
C HIS A 157 -20.33 4.69 -14.23
N ARG A 158 -19.31 5.23 -14.88
CA ARG A 158 -18.30 6.10 -14.26
C ARG A 158 -18.54 7.52 -14.74
N HIS A 159 -18.98 8.36 -13.83
CA HIS A 159 -19.21 9.77 -14.10
C HIS A 159 -17.94 10.59 -13.86
N ILE A 160 -17.81 11.70 -14.56
CA ILE A 160 -16.89 12.75 -14.15
C ILE A 160 -17.52 13.58 -13.02
N ALA A 161 -16.69 14.21 -12.19
CA ALA A 161 -17.20 14.99 -11.06
C ALA A 161 -18.13 16.14 -11.49
N HIS A 162 -17.93 16.71 -12.68
CA HIS A 162 -18.79 17.73 -13.29
C HIS A 162 -20.22 17.26 -13.53
N GLU A 163 -20.45 15.95 -13.74
CA GLU A 163 -21.79 15.41 -14.00
C GLU A 163 -22.57 15.13 -12.70
N ILE A 164 -21.91 15.18 -11.54
CA ILE A 164 -22.53 14.83 -10.27
C ILE A 164 -23.36 16.00 -9.78
N ARG A 165 -24.68 15.79 -9.68
CA ARG A 165 -25.56 16.73 -8.97
C ARG A 165 -25.28 16.66 -7.49
N LEU A 166 -25.29 17.81 -6.82
CA LEU A 166 -25.07 17.86 -5.38
C LEU A 166 -26.07 16.98 -4.63
N SER A 167 -27.36 17.09 -4.98
CA SER A 167 -28.46 16.33 -4.36
C SER A 167 -28.24 14.81 -4.36
N ASP A 168 -27.56 14.28 -5.38
CA ASP A 168 -27.39 12.85 -5.58
C ASP A 168 -26.31 12.27 -4.66
N VAL A 169 -25.35 13.09 -4.24
CA VAL A 169 -24.22 12.69 -3.38
C VAL A 169 -24.30 13.30 -1.96
N LEU A 170 -25.20 14.26 -1.75
CA LEU A 170 -25.37 15.00 -0.49
C LEU A 170 -25.50 14.11 0.76
N PRO A 171 -26.23 12.98 0.76
CA PRO A 171 -26.32 12.10 1.93
C PRO A 171 -24.95 11.57 2.38
N TRP A 172 -24.13 11.12 1.44
CA TRP A 172 -22.79 10.60 1.71
C TRP A 172 -21.79 11.70 2.07
N LEU A 173 -21.89 12.88 1.43
CA LEU A 173 -21.10 14.06 1.82
C LEU A 173 -21.38 14.50 3.24
N THR A 174 -22.65 14.50 3.63
CA THR A 174 -23.05 14.85 5.00
C THR A 174 -22.53 13.83 6.00
N GLU A 175 -22.72 12.54 5.72
CA GLU A 175 -22.26 11.45 6.58
C GLU A 175 -20.73 11.46 6.78
N ILE A 176 -19.94 11.63 5.70
CA ILE A 176 -18.48 11.67 5.81
C ILE A 176 -17.99 12.92 6.54
N LEU A 177 -18.63 14.07 6.35
CA LEU A 177 -18.29 15.31 7.06
C LEU A 177 -18.62 15.19 8.55
N GLU A 178 -19.80 14.71 8.90
CA GLU A 178 -20.21 14.46 10.29
C GLU A 178 -19.25 13.50 10.99
N TRP A 179 -18.85 12.43 10.30
CA TRP A 179 -17.81 11.52 10.78
C TRP A 179 -16.49 12.27 11.04
N GLY A 180 -15.95 12.99 10.04
CA GLY A 180 -14.67 13.69 10.15
C GLY A 180 -14.64 14.69 11.31
N PHE A 181 -15.69 15.50 11.44
CA PHE A 181 -15.82 16.48 12.52
C PHE A 181 -15.95 15.82 13.89
N ARG A 182 -16.83 14.82 14.03
CA ARG A 182 -17.04 14.11 15.31
C ARG A 182 -15.77 13.42 15.78
N GLU A 183 -15.10 12.67 14.91
CA GLU A 183 -13.88 11.96 15.28
C GLU A 183 -12.73 12.92 15.62
N SER A 184 -12.67 14.09 14.96
CA SER A 184 -11.67 15.11 15.29
C SER A 184 -11.96 15.82 16.60
N ALA A 185 -13.23 16.14 16.87
CA ALA A 185 -13.64 16.70 18.14
C ALA A 185 -13.31 15.73 19.29
N ALA A 186 -13.52 14.43 19.12
CA ALA A 186 -13.18 13.41 20.13
C ALA A 186 -11.69 13.38 20.53
N LEU A 187 -10.80 13.91 19.68
CA LEU A 187 -9.36 14.03 19.93
C LEU A 187 -8.96 15.33 20.65
N LEU A 188 -9.90 16.23 20.92
CA LEU A 188 -9.66 17.44 21.73
C LEU A 188 -9.91 17.17 23.21
N GLU A 189 -9.00 17.63 24.05
CA GLU A 189 -9.16 17.56 25.51
C GLU A 189 -9.89 18.81 26.03
N GLY A 190 -10.87 18.60 26.92
CA GLY A 190 -11.74 19.67 27.44
C GLY A 190 -13.14 19.65 26.82
N GLU A 191 -14.17 19.96 27.60
CA GLU A 191 -15.56 19.94 27.13
C GLU A 191 -15.90 21.11 26.21
N GLU A 192 -15.44 22.31 26.53
CA GLU A 192 -15.70 23.51 25.73
C GLU A 192 -15.02 23.44 24.35
N ALA A 193 -13.78 22.94 24.28
CA ALA A 193 -13.08 22.74 23.02
C ALA A 193 -13.85 21.75 22.10
N ARG A 194 -14.33 20.65 22.68
CA ARG A 194 -15.15 19.66 21.95
C ARG A 194 -16.47 20.23 21.44
N LYS A 195 -17.23 20.93 22.30
CA LYS A 195 -18.48 21.58 21.90
C LYS A 195 -18.26 22.65 20.83
N SER A 196 -17.16 23.39 20.90
CA SER A 196 -16.80 24.38 19.89
C SER A 196 -16.50 23.72 18.53
N ALA A 197 -15.76 22.61 18.55
CA ALA A 197 -15.43 21.82 17.37
C ALA A 197 -16.69 21.20 16.73
N GLU A 198 -17.57 20.60 17.54
CA GLU A 198 -18.85 20.02 17.11
C GLU A 198 -19.74 21.08 16.44
N ARG A 199 -19.88 22.27 17.06
CA ARG A 199 -20.65 23.38 16.50
C ARG A 199 -20.11 23.86 15.16
N PHE A 200 -18.79 23.94 15.01
CA PHE A 200 -18.18 24.30 13.73
C PHE A 200 -18.53 23.26 12.64
N GLY A 201 -18.49 21.96 12.98
CA GLY A 201 -18.90 20.90 12.06
C GLY A 201 -20.37 21.00 11.65
N GLU A 202 -21.26 21.22 12.63
CA GLU A 202 -22.69 21.45 12.39
C GLU A 202 -22.93 22.64 11.45
N GLU A 203 -22.23 23.76 11.64
CA GLU A 203 -22.33 24.94 10.77
C GLU A 203 -21.97 24.62 9.30
N VAL A 204 -20.93 23.82 9.08
CA VAL A 204 -20.48 23.46 7.72
C VAL A 204 -21.47 22.51 7.05
N VAL A 205 -21.96 21.50 7.78
CA VAL A 205 -22.97 20.56 7.27
C VAL A 205 -24.30 21.28 6.98
N GLU A 206 -24.75 22.15 7.89
CA GLU A 206 -25.97 22.93 7.70
C GLU A 206 -25.84 23.87 6.49
N TRP A 207 -24.67 24.49 6.31
CA TRP A 207 -24.39 25.30 5.13
C TRP A 207 -24.51 24.50 3.84
N LEU A 208 -23.96 23.28 3.78
CA LEU A 208 -24.03 22.43 2.59
C LEU A 208 -25.49 22.04 2.27
N CYS A 209 -26.24 21.60 3.27
CA CYS A 209 -27.66 21.28 3.15
C CYS A 209 -28.54 22.49 2.79
N ARG A 210 -28.14 23.70 3.21
CA ARG A 210 -28.81 24.93 2.82
C ARG A 210 -28.50 25.29 1.37
N PHE A 211 -27.24 25.15 0.96
CA PHE A 211 -26.82 25.43 -0.41
C PHE A 211 -27.59 24.60 -1.44
N ASP A 212 -27.75 23.29 -1.20
CA ASP A 212 -28.56 22.39 -2.04
C ASP A 212 -30.03 22.85 -2.16
N ARG A 213 -30.65 23.24 -1.04
CA ARG A 213 -32.03 23.72 -1.02
C ARG A 213 -32.22 25.05 -1.75
N GLU A 214 -31.24 25.95 -1.66
CA GLU A 214 -31.28 27.28 -2.29
C GLU A 214 -30.93 27.23 -3.78
N HIS A 215 -30.17 26.22 -4.22
CA HIS A 215 -29.72 26.04 -5.60
C HIS A 215 -30.11 24.66 -6.15
N PRO A 216 -31.42 24.38 -6.33
CA PRO A 216 -31.88 23.08 -6.79
C PRO A 216 -31.30 22.75 -8.17
N GLY A 217 -30.65 21.59 -8.26
CA GLY A 217 -29.98 21.14 -9.49
C GLY A 217 -28.55 21.62 -9.67
N ALA A 218 -27.97 22.31 -8.68
CA ALA A 218 -26.55 22.63 -8.66
C ALA A 218 -25.68 21.36 -8.75
N LEU A 219 -24.54 21.50 -9.40
CA LEU A 219 -23.53 20.47 -9.48
C LEU A 219 -22.69 20.45 -8.21
N LEU A 220 -22.02 19.34 -7.97
CA LEU A 220 -21.07 19.21 -6.86
C LEU A 220 -19.95 20.26 -6.96
N SER A 221 -19.48 20.53 -8.17
CA SER A 221 -18.44 21.53 -8.44
C SER A 221 -18.89 22.95 -8.06
N ASP A 222 -20.17 23.29 -8.21
CA ASP A 222 -20.73 24.58 -7.78
C ASP A 222 -20.62 24.73 -6.26
N ALA A 223 -21.03 23.69 -5.52
CA ALA A 223 -20.91 23.66 -4.07
C ALA A 223 -19.45 23.75 -3.62
N TYR A 224 -18.53 23.09 -4.32
CA TYR A 224 -17.11 23.12 -3.96
C TYR A 224 -16.46 24.49 -4.20
N GLN A 225 -16.86 25.21 -5.24
CA GLN A 225 -16.41 26.59 -5.45
C GLN A 225 -16.84 27.50 -4.30
N GLU A 226 -18.09 27.39 -3.84
CA GLU A 226 -18.56 28.17 -2.68
C GLU A 226 -17.94 27.70 -1.35
N ALA A 227 -17.68 26.40 -1.20
CA ALA A 227 -16.96 25.87 -0.04
C ALA A 227 -15.53 26.43 0.04
N HIS A 228 -14.83 26.61 -1.09
CA HIS A 228 -13.54 27.29 -1.11
C HIS A 228 -13.64 28.71 -0.56
N ARG A 229 -14.64 29.49 -1.01
CA ARG A 229 -14.88 30.84 -0.48
C ARG A 229 -15.16 30.83 1.03
N LEU A 230 -15.96 29.86 1.50
CA LEU A 230 -16.26 29.68 2.91
C LEU A 230 -14.98 29.41 3.74
N PHE A 231 -14.18 28.42 3.34
CA PHE A 231 -12.97 28.06 4.09
C PHE A 231 -11.90 29.15 4.03
N PHE A 232 -11.71 29.81 2.89
CA PHE A 232 -10.78 30.94 2.79
C PHE A 232 -11.19 32.07 3.75
N ARG A 233 -12.50 32.37 3.84
CA ARG A 233 -13.02 33.35 4.80
C ARG A 233 -12.77 32.93 6.24
N LYS A 234 -13.04 31.67 6.59
CA LYS A 234 -12.83 31.13 7.95
C LYS A 234 -11.35 31.06 8.34
N LEU A 235 -10.45 30.76 7.40
CA LEU A 235 -9.01 30.58 7.63
C LEU A 235 -8.21 31.89 7.59
N ALA A 236 -8.31 32.62 6.49
CA ALA A 236 -7.48 33.81 6.25
C ALA A 236 -8.16 35.10 6.71
N GLY A 237 -9.48 35.08 6.93
CA GLY A 237 -10.27 36.30 7.09
C GLY A 237 -10.18 37.23 5.88
N CYS A 238 -9.81 36.69 4.72
CA CYS A 238 -9.72 37.44 3.46
C CYS A 238 -11.12 37.79 2.95
N ASN A 239 -11.24 38.91 2.23
CA ASN A 239 -12.46 39.17 1.48
C ASN A 239 -12.55 38.10 0.36
N PRO A 240 -13.56 37.21 0.35
CA PRO A 240 -13.73 36.19 -0.68
C PRO A 240 -13.78 36.76 -2.10
N ASP A 241 -14.14 38.03 -2.27
CA ASP A 241 -14.16 38.70 -3.58
C ASP A 241 -12.77 38.81 -4.25
N ARG A 242 -11.68 38.61 -3.51
CA ARG A 242 -10.32 38.61 -4.04
C ARG A 242 -9.82 37.26 -4.54
N VAL A 243 -10.58 36.18 -4.31
CA VAL A 243 -10.25 34.84 -4.77
C VAL A 243 -11.22 34.47 -5.88
N ALA A 244 -10.72 34.42 -7.11
CA ALA A 244 -11.51 33.92 -8.22
C ALA A 244 -11.71 32.41 -8.06
N THR A 245 -12.93 31.92 -8.27
CA THR A 245 -13.20 30.48 -8.37
C THR A 245 -13.62 30.14 -9.78
N PHE A 246 -13.33 28.92 -10.21
CA PHE A 246 -13.70 28.43 -11.53
C PHE A 246 -13.75 26.89 -11.52
N THR A 247 -14.19 26.29 -12.62
CA THR A 247 -14.11 24.83 -12.81
C THR A 247 -13.07 24.47 -13.86
N SER A 248 -12.47 23.30 -13.74
CA SER A 248 -11.56 22.82 -14.78
C SER A 248 -12.27 22.63 -16.13
N THR A 249 -13.55 22.25 -16.12
CA THR A 249 -14.39 22.19 -17.32
C THR A 249 -14.43 23.55 -18.04
N ASP A 250 -14.65 24.64 -17.31
CA ASP A 250 -14.61 25.99 -17.89
C ASP A 250 -13.20 26.39 -18.36
N LEU A 251 -12.19 26.03 -17.57
CA LEU A 251 -10.79 26.34 -17.85
C LEU A 251 -10.30 25.70 -19.17
N PHE A 252 -10.84 24.54 -19.52
CA PHE A 252 -10.42 23.73 -20.67
C PHE A 252 -11.49 23.62 -21.76
N LEU A 253 -12.48 24.52 -21.74
CA LEU A 253 -13.45 24.66 -22.82
C LEU A 253 -12.72 24.76 -24.16
N PHE A 254 -13.05 23.89 -25.10
CA PHE A 254 -12.36 23.72 -26.38
C PHE A 254 -13.35 23.79 -27.52
N ASN A 255 -13.30 24.92 -28.23
CA ASN A 255 -14.15 25.24 -29.36
C ASN A 255 -13.45 26.27 -30.27
N ARG A 256 -14.14 26.72 -31.32
CA ARG A 256 -13.62 27.71 -32.27
C ARG A 256 -13.19 29.04 -31.64
N GLU A 257 -13.72 29.41 -30.49
CA GLU A 257 -13.38 30.67 -29.81
C GLU A 257 -12.17 30.50 -28.88
N THR A 258 -12.00 29.32 -28.30
CA THR A 258 -10.97 29.06 -27.27
C THR A 258 -9.73 28.34 -27.79
N VAL A 259 -9.78 27.74 -28.97
CA VAL A 259 -8.68 26.92 -29.53
C VAL A 259 -7.33 27.65 -29.64
N GLU A 260 -7.34 28.97 -29.86
CA GLU A 260 -6.12 29.80 -29.97
C GLU A 260 -5.49 30.16 -28.61
N ARG A 261 -6.06 29.68 -27.49
CA ARG A 261 -5.52 29.91 -26.15
C ARG A 261 -4.18 29.17 -25.97
N PRO A 262 -3.15 29.77 -25.34
CA PRO A 262 -1.83 29.15 -25.18
C PRO A 262 -1.86 27.73 -24.58
N ARG A 263 -2.81 27.44 -23.69
CA ARG A 263 -3.02 26.10 -23.12
C ARG A 263 -3.21 24.97 -24.14
N PHE A 264 -3.70 25.27 -25.35
CA PHE A 264 -3.90 24.29 -26.41
C PHE A 264 -2.74 24.23 -27.41
N ALA A 265 -1.73 25.10 -27.31
CA ALA A 265 -0.62 25.15 -28.26
C ALA A 265 0.16 23.83 -28.35
N LEU A 266 0.26 23.07 -27.25
CA LEU A 266 0.94 21.77 -27.23
C LEU A 266 0.21 20.71 -28.08
N LEU A 267 -1.10 20.84 -28.27
CA LEU A 267 -1.91 19.92 -29.07
C LEU A 267 -1.43 19.84 -30.52
N ASP A 268 -1.07 21.00 -31.09
CA ASP A 268 -0.57 21.09 -32.47
C ASP A 268 0.64 20.19 -32.71
N LEU A 269 1.52 20.00 -31.71
CA LEU A 269 2.68 19.12 -31.85
C LEU A 269 2.29 17.65 -32.09
N PHE A 270 1.13 17.24 -31.56
CA PHE A 270 0.60 15.88 -31.72
C PHE A 270 -0.29 15.73 -32.97
N LEU A 271 -0.68 16.83 -33.61
CA LEU A 271 -1.53 16.81 -34.81
C LEU A 271 -0.72 16.98 -36.10
N LYS A 272 0.25 17.90 -36.11
CA LYS A 272 1.03 18.24 -37.30
C LYS A 272 1.90 17.06 -37.77
N PRO A 273 1.88 16.70 -39.07
CA PRO A 273 2.66 15.59 -39.61
C PRO A 273 4.16 15.68 -39.29
N GLU A 274 4.73 16.88 -39.33
CA GLU A 274 6.16 17.14 -39.13
C GLU A 274 6.63 16.91 -37.69
N SER A 275 5.76 17.06 -36.69
CA SER A 275 6.13 16.98 -35.27
C SER A 275 5.53 15.76 -34.55
N ARG A 276 4.43 15.21 -35.06
CA ARG A 276 3.64 14.18 -34.37
C ARG A 276 4.47 12.97 -33.93
N GLY A 277 5.28 12.42 -34.83
CA GLY A 277 6.10 11.24 -34.51
C GLY A 277 7.08 11.50 -33.35
N ILE A 278 7.64 12.72 -33.30
CA ILE A 278 8.56 13.14 -32.25
C ILE A 278 7.79 13.37 -30.94
N ALA A 279 6.65 14.05 -30.99
CA ALA A 279 5.84 14.34 -29.81
C ALA A 279 5.29 13.06 -29.15
N CYS A 280 4.77 12.11 -29.93
CA CYS A 280 4.33 10.81 -29.42
C CYS A 280 5.50 10.04 -28.75
N ALA A 281 6.66 9.96 -29.41
CA ALA A 281 7.82 9.27 -28.86
C ALA A 281 8.34 9.94 -27.57
N ALA A 282 8.28 11.27 -27.49
CA ALA A 282 8.66 12.00 -26.28
C ALA A 282 7.71 11.73 -25.11
N TYR A 283 6.40 11.66 -25.38
CA TYR A 283 5.40 11.27 -24.38
C TYR A 283 5.66 9.85 -23.86
N ASP A 284 5.82 8.87 -24.77
CA ASP A 284 6.03 7.47 -24.38
C ASP A 284 7.32 7.29 -23.58
N ALA A 285 8.40 7.99 -23.96
CA ALA A 285 9.63 8.00 -23.19
C ALA A 285 9.44 8.62 -21.78
N ALA A 286 8.60 9.65 -21.65
CA ALA A 286 8.35 10.29 -20.36
C ALA A 286 7.58 9.41 -19.37
N VAL A 287 6.77 8.47 -19.85
CA VAL A 287 5.98 7.53 -19.02
C VAL A 287 6.61 6.16 -18.85
N GLU A 288 7.70 5.87 -19.55
CA GLU A 288 8.41 4.61 -19.46
C GLU A 288 8.79 4.26 -18.01
N GLY A 289 8.53 3.02 -17.59
CA GLY A 289 8.80 2.54 -16.24
C GLY A 289 7.82 3.02 -15.17
N SER A 290 6.70 3.65 -15.56
CA SER A 290 5.64 4.06 -14.66
C SER A 290 4.35 3.25 -14.85
N ASN A 291 3.39 3.44 -13.93
CA ASN A 291 2.03 2.89 -14.07
C ASN A 291 1.16 3.67 -15.08
N THR A 292 1.71 4.70 -15.74
CA THR A 292 1.01 5.45 -16.80
C THR A 292 1.22 4.76 -18.15
N TYR A 293 0.13 4.54 -18.89
CA TYR A 293 0.18 3.87 -20.19
C TYR A 293 0.82 4.75 -21.29
N THR A 294 1.62 4.11 -22.13
CA THR A 294 2.08 4.60 -23.44
C THR A 294 0.91 4.71 -24.43
N LEU A 295 1.06 5.52 -25.47
CA LEU A 295 -0.03 5.86 -26.40
C LEU A 295 -0.56 4.67 -27.19
N ASP A 296 0.30 3.70 -27.50
CA ASP A 296 -0.06 2.46 -28.23
C ASP A 296 -1.16 1.65 -27.52
N ARG A 297 -1.26 1.76 -26.19
CA ARG A 297 -2.30 1.10 -25.39
C ARG A 297 -3.71 1.63 -25.68
N PHE A 298 -3.84 2.84 -26.24
CA PHE A 298 -5.11 3.46 -26.60
C PHE A 298 -5.46 3.27 -28.09
N GLY A 299 -4.69 2.46 -28.81
CA GLY A 299 -4.93 2.15 -30.21
C GLY A 299 -4.30 3.14 -31.20
N GLU A 300 -4.40 2.80 -32.48
CA GLU A 300 -3.81 3.58 -33.56
C GLU A 300 -4.32 5.03 -33.56
N GLY A 301 -3.43 5.99 -33.80
CA GLY A 301 -3.78 7.40 -33.89
C GLY A 301 -3.99 8.10 -32.53
N ALA A 302 -3.82 7.40 -31.40
CA ALA A 302 -3.95 8.00 -30.08
C ALA A 302 -3.03 9.21 -29.85
N ILE A 303 -3.55 10.20 -29.14
CA ILE A 303 -2.82 11.38 -28.65
C ILE A 303 -3.07 11.52 -27.14
N PRO A 304 -2.21 12.20 -26.37
CA PRO A 304 -2.31 12.25 -24.91
C PRO A 304 -3.34 13.28 -24.42
N PHE A 305 -4.51 13.31 -25.07
CA PHE A 305 -5.62 14.19 -24.74
C PHE A 305 -6.90 13.37 -24.62
N ASP A 306 -7.70 13.70 -23.61
CA ASP A 306 -9.08 13.26 -23.49
C ASP A 306 -10.03 14.38 -23.91
N LEU A 307 -11.17 13.99 -24.46
CA LEU A 307 -12.29 14.88 -24.73
C LEU A 307 -13.44 14.51 -23.79
N VAL A 308 -13.99 15.51 -23.11
CA VAL A 308 -15.23 15.41 -22.37
C VAL A 308 -16.37 15.84 -23.28
N VAL A 309 -17.29 14.92 -23.51
CA VAL A 309 -18.48 15.09 -24.36
C VAL A 309 -19.72 14.64 -23.58
N PRO A 310 -20.96 14.91 -24.04
CA PRO A 310 -22.17 14.50 -23.33
C PRO A 310 -22.32 13.00 -23.05
N ALA A 311 -21.62 12.15 -23.80
CA ALA A 311 -21.58 10.69 -23.58
C ALA A 311 -20.49 10.24 -22.59
N GLY A 312 -19.76 11.19 -21.99
CA GLY A 312 -18.69 10.97 -21.02
C GLY A 312 -17.32 11.44 -21.51
N ARG A 313 -16.27 10.97 -20.84
CA ARG A 313 -14.88 11.27 -21.13
C ARG A 313 -14.21 10.12 -21.89
N GLY A 314 -13.48 10.43 -22.95
CA GLY A 314 -12.74 9.44 -23.73
C GLY A 314 -11.46 9.96 -24.36
N THR A 315 -10.53 9.05 -24.62
CA THR A 315 -9.23 9.38 -25.23
C THR A 315 -9.37 9.69 -26.70
N LEU A 316 -8.70 10.75 -27.15
CA LEU A 316 -8.71 11.13 -28.55
C LEU A 316 -7.75 10.29 -29.38
N ARG A 317 -8.27 9.84 -30.52
CA ARG A 317 -7.49 9.26 -31.61
C ARG A 317 -7.75 10.05 -32.89
N VAL A 318 -6.70 10.31 -33.64
CA VAL A 318 -6.74 11.04 -34.90
C VAL A 318 -6.20 10.14 -36.01
N LEU A 319 -7.13 9.58 -36.78
CA LEU A 319 -6.93 8.68 -37.91
C LEU A 319 -6.89 9.46 -39.23
N ASP A 320 -6.69 8.75 -40.33
CA ASP A 320 -6.57 9.36 -41.67
C ASP A 320 -7.90 9.91 -42.21
N ASP A 321 -9.04 9.37 -41.75
CA ASP A 321 -10.39 9.70 -42.22
C ASP A 321 -11.41 9.87 -41.08
N ALA A 322 -10.93 9.91 -39.83
CA ALA A 322 -11.79 10.12 -38.67
C ALA A 322 -11.04 10.64 -37.44
N VAL A 323 -11.78 11.32 -36.58
CA VAL A 323 -11.42 11.50 -35.16
C VAL A 323 -12.29 10.55 -34.33
N VAL A 324 -11.69 9.83 -33.39
CA VAL A 324 -12.39 8.91 -32.50
C VAL A 324 -12.24 9.36 -31.06
N VAL A 325 -13.36 9.39 -30.33
CA VAL A 325 -13.40 9.59 -28.88
C VAL A 325 -13.63 8.22 -28.24
N GLU A 326 -12.62 7.70 -27.54
CA GLU A 326 -12.63 6.38 -26.89
C GLU A 326 -13.41 6.41 -25.56
N THR A 327 -14.72 6.56 -25.67
CA THR A 327 -15.71 6.26 -24.59
C THR A 327 -16.00 4.75 -24.54
N PRO A 328 -16.73 4.24 -23.52
CA PRO A 328 -17.11 2.81 -23.47
C PRO A 328 -17.76 2.30 -24.76
N GLU A 329 -18.55 3.15 -25.42
CA GLU A 329 -18.96 3.00 -26.81
C GLU A 329 -18.23 4.07 -27.64
N PRO A 330 -17.20 3.72 -28.43
CA PRO A 330 -16.39 4.71 -29.15
C PRO A 330 -17.22 5.55 -30.13
N ILE A 331 -17.00 6.86 -30.10
CA ILE A 331 -17.72 7.81 -30.97
C ILE A 331 -16.82 8.20 -32.14
N TRP A 332 -17.27 7.91 -33.35
CA TRP A 332 -16.55 8.19 -34.59
C TRP A 332 -17.04 9.51 -35.21
N LEU A 333 -16.09 10.37 -35.56
CA LEU A 333 -16.30 11.65 -36.24
C LEU A 333 -15.63 11.57 -37.61
N PRO A 334 -16.35 11.19 -38.68
CA PRO A 334 -15.76 11.09 -40.01
C PRO A 334 -15.22 12.44 -40.48
N THR A 335 -14.01 12.43 -41.02
CA THR A 335 -13.35 13.60 -41.60
C THR A 335 -12.88 13.27 -43.03
N PRO A 336 -12.91 14.24 -43.97
CA PRO A 336 -12.50 13.96 -45.36
C PRO A 336 -11.00 13.69 -45.52
N LYS A 337 -10.21 14.10 -44.53
CA LYS A 337 -8.77 13.91 -44.41
C LYS A 337 -8.40 13.90 -42.93
N ARG A 338 -7.14 13.55 -42.64
CA ARG A 338 -6.57 13.64 -41.30
C ARG A 338 -6.65 15.08 -40.79
N VAL A 339 -6.97 15.23 -39.51
CA VAL A 339 -6.90 16.49 -38.79
C VAL A 339 -5.45 16.79 -38.43
N GLU A 340 -4.94 17.94 -38.88
CA GLU A 340 -3.51 18.30 -38.78
C GLU A 340 -3.26 19.55 -37.93
N SER A 341 -4.32 20.16 -37.38
CA SER A 341 -4.21 21.32 -36.49
C SER A 341 -5.26 21.33 -35.39
N ALA A 342 -4.97 22.03 -34.29
CA ALA A 342 -5.91 22.25 -33.20
C ALA A 342 -7.20 22.91 -33.69
N ARG A 343 -7.07 23.86 -34.64
CA ARG A 343 -8.20 24.56 -35.26
C ARG A 343 -9.15 23.61 -35.99
N GLU A 344 -8.61 22.75 -36.86
CA GLU A 344 -9.40 21.74 -37.56
C GLU A 344 -10.08 20.78 -36.57
N LEU A 345 -9.38 20.39 -35.49
CA LEU A 345 -9.96 19.53 -34.45
C LEU A 345 -11.12 20.21 -33.71
N ALA A 346 -10.97 21.48 -33.34
CA ALA A 346 -12.02 22.25 -32.68
C ALA A 346 -13.28 22.37 -33.55
N GLU A 347 -13.11 22.55 -34.87
CA GLU A 347 -14.24 22.61 -35.80
C GLU A 347 -15.00 21.28 -35.87
N VAL A 348 -14.28 20.16 -36.02
CA VAL A 348 -14.89 18.81 -36.06
C VAL A 348 -15.63 18.48 -34.76
N VAL A 349 -15.03 18.82 -33.62
CA VAL A 349 -15.60 18.56 -32.29
C VAL A 349 -16.84 19.42 -32.07
N GLU A 350 -16.74 20.73 -32.33
CA GLU A 350 -17.85 21.68 -32.12
C GLU A 350 -19.04 21.36 -33.02
N ASP A 351 -18.81 20.98 -34.29
CA ASP A 351 -19.89 20.62 -35.22
C ASP A 351 -20.68 19.39 -34.76
N ARG A 352 -20.04 18.46 -34.06
CA ARG A 352 -20.70 17.25 -33.54
C ARG A 352 -21.40 17.49 -32.22
N PHE A 353 -20.70 18.10 -31.26
CA PHE A 353 -21.07 18.09 -29.85
C PHE A 353 -21.52 19.46 -29.33
N GLY A 354 -21.35 20.51 -30.12
CA GLY A 354 -21.61 21.89 -29.71
C GLY A 354 -20.42 22.54 -28.99
N GLN A 355 -20.64 23.74 -28.47
CA GLN A 355 -19.58 24.60 -27.92
C GLN A 355 -19.10 24.20 -26.52
N SER A 356 -19.82 23.30 -25.84
CA SER A 356 -19.61 22.91 -24.45
C SER A 356 -18.70 21.68 -24.29
N THR A 357 -17.74 21.50 -25.20
CA THR A 357 -16.76 20.41 -25.13
C THR A 357 -15.49 20.84 -24.41
N THR A 358 -14.90 19.92 -23.64
CA THR A 358 -13.67 20.20 -22.87
C THR A 358 -12.55 19.30 -23.34
N LEU A 359 -11.39 19.87 -23.69
CA LEU A 359 -10.21 19.14 -24.13
C LEU A 359 -9.12 19.19 -23.06
N ILE A 360 -8.62 18.02 -22.65
CA ILE A 360 -7.80 17.93 -21.45
C ILE A 360 -6.61 17.01 -21.69
N GLY A 361 -5.43 17.45 -21.29
CA GLY A 361 -4.22 16.64 -21.36
C GLY A 361 -4.25 15.51 -20.35
N LYS A 362 -3.76 14.33 -20.74
CA LYS A 362 -3.60 13.21 -19.82
C LYS A 362 -2.37 13.37 -18.94
N GLY A 363 -2.54 13.13 -17.64
CA GLY A 363 -1.45 13.02 -16.68
C GLY A 363 -0.51 14.23 -16.70
N HIS A 364 0.70 14.05 -17.21
CA HIS A 364 1.73 15.08 -17.23
C HIS A 364 1.54 16.15 -18.33
N VAL A 365 0.66 15.95 -19.32
CA VAL A 365 0.29 16.96 -20.34
C VAL A 365 -0.62 18.03 -19.74
N PHE A 366 -1.51 17.66 -18.82
CA PHE A 366 -2.40 18.58 -18.10
C PHE A 366 -1.64 19.77 -17.48
N VAL A 367 -0.51 19.47 -16.84
CA VAL A 367 0.34 20.47 -16.19
C VAL A 367 0.86 21.48 -17.21
N CYS A 368 1.28 21.04 -18.41
CA CYS A 368 1.69 21.94 -19.49
C CYS A 368 0.57 22.88 -19.91
N MET A 369 -0.66 22.38 -20.01
CA MET A 369 -1.79 23.21 -20.46
C MET A 369 -2.08 24.35 -19.50
N VAL A 370 -2.06 24.11 -18.18
CA VAL A 370 -2.25 25.19 -17.19
C VAL A 370 -1.06 26.14 -17.17
N THR A 371 0.15 25.57 -17.16
CA THR A 371 1.40 26.34 -17.03
C THR A 371 1.76 27.14 -18.28
N ALA A 372 1.08 26.95 -19.40
CA ALA A 372 1.17 27.82 -20.56
C ALA A 372 0.58 29.23 -20.31
N GLU A 373 -0.30 29.39 -19.30
CA GLU A 373 -1.01 30.66 -19.04
C GLU A 373 -0.92 31.15 -17.60
N ALA A 374 -0.55 30.29 -16.65
CA ALA A 374 -0.53 30.62 -15.22
C ALA A 374 0.61 29.92 -14.48
N ILE A 375 1.00 30.44 -13.32
CA ILE A 375 1.84 29.71 -12.37
C ILE A 375 0.93 28.77 -11.58
N LEU A 376 1.12 27.47 -11.76
CA LEU A 376 0.36 26.45 -11.04
C LEU A 376 0.90 26.32 -9.61
N VAL A 377 0.02 26.34 -8.62
CA VAL A 377 0.36 26.27 -7.19
C VAL A 377 0.05 24.87 -6.68
N PHE A 378 1.09 24.16 -6.25
CA PHE A 378 0.96 22.83 -5.64
C PHE A 378 1.52 22.81 -4.23
N HIS A 379 0.92 21.96 -3.40
CA HIS A 379 1.58 21.50 -2.18
C HIS A 379 2.89 20.77 -2.53
N GLU A 380 3.85 20.72 -1.61
CA GLU A 380 5.19 20.14 -1.83
C GLU A 380 5.12 18.71 -2.39
N SER A 381 4.24 17.88 -1.84
CA SER A 381 4.00 16.50 -2.30
C SER A 381 2.87 16.37 -3.34
N GLY A 382 2.31 17.48 -3.81
CA GLY A 382 1.19 17.50 -4.76
C GLY A 382 1.61 17.08 -6.17
N SER A 383 0.75 16.32 -6.87
CA SER A 383 0.97 15.82 -8.24
C SER A 383 2.26 15.02 -8.46
N ALA A 384 2.12 13.69 -8.48
CA ALA A 384 3.22 12.75 -8.73
C ALA A 384 3.82 12.85 -10.16
N TYR A 385 3.18 13.57 -11.09
CA TYR A 385 3.51 13.55 -12.51
C TYR A 385 4.47 14.66 -12.95
N VAL A 386 4.77 15.64 -12.10
CA VAL A 386 5.54 16.84 -12.46
C VAL A 386 6.92 16.52 -13.04
N HIS A 387 7.64 15.56 -12.46
CA HIS A 387 8.94 15.13 -12.99
C HIS A 387 8.83 14.54 -14.42
N ARG A 388 7.69 13.91 -14.76
CA ARG A 388 7.42 13.39 -16.10
C ARG A 388 7.07 14.51 -17.06
N THR A 389 6.35 15.54 -16.60
CA THR A 389 6.13 16.78 -17.35
C THR A 389 7.47 17.39 -17.75
N ALA A 390 8.39 17.54 -16.80
CA ALA A 390 9.72 18.09 -17.07
C ALA A 390 10.51 17.23 -18.06
N ARG A 391 10.47 15.90 -17.92
CA ARG A 391 11.11 14.97 -18.86
C ARG A 391 10.54 15.08 -20.28
N LEU A 392 9.21 15.19 -20.42
CA LEU A 392 8.56 15.41 -21.71
C LEU A 392 9.03 16.71 -22.35
N MET A 393 9.00 17.82 -21.62
CA MET A 393 9.41 19.14 -22.13
C MET A 393 10.89 19.18 -22.50
N GLN A 394 11.76 18.57 -21.70
CA GLN A 394 13.19 18.45 -22.04
C GLN A 394 13.39 17.65 -23.33
N THR A 395 12.70 16.51 -23.48
CA THR A 395 12.82 15.66 -24.67
C THR A 395 12.33 16.38 -25.93
N LEU A 396 11.28 17.19 -25.83
CA LEU A 396 10.81 18.03 -26.94
C LEU A 396 11.82 19.14 -27.27
N ALA A 397 12.37 19.81 -26.26
CA ALA A 397 13.35 20.87 -26.43
C ALA A 397 14.63 20.37 -27.10
N ASP A 398 15.13 19.19 -26.72
CA ASP A 398 16.29 18.53 -27.33
C ASP A 398 16.07 18.20 -28.82
N ARG A 399 14.81 18.17 -29.26
CA ARG A 399 14.41 17.93 -30.65
C ARG A 399 14.02 19.20 -31.40
N GLY A 400 14.27 20.37 -30.80
CA GLY A 400 14.02 21.69 -31.41
C GLY A 400 12.59 22.21 -31.22
N PHE A 401 11.76 21.56 -30.40
CA PHE A 401 10.42 22.02 -30.07
C PHE A 401 10.43 22.70 -28.70
N SER A 402 10.32 24.03 -28.68
CA SER A 402 10.21 24.79 -27.44
C SER A 402 8.75 25.11 -27.12
N VAL A 403 8.31 24.72 -25.93
CA VAL A 403 7.00 25.11 -25.38
C VAL A 403 7.26 26.04 -24.19
N PRO A 404 6.84 27.31 -24.25
CA PRO A 404 7.05 28.26 -23.17
C PRO A 404 6.08 27.94 -22.03
N LEU A 405 6.62 27.58 -20.86
CA LEU A 405 5.82 27.22 -19.67
C LEU A 405 6.30 27.99 -18.43
N TYR A 406 5.35 28.56 -17.69
CA TYR A 406 5.61 29.13 -16.38
C TYR A 406 6.01 28.05 -15.36
N PRO A 407 6.80 28.39 -14.33
CA PRO A 407 7.15 27.44 -13.28
C PRO A 407 5.94 27.05 -12.45
N ILE A 408 6.07 25.94 -11.72
CA ILE A 408 5.18 25.59 -10.61
C ILE A 408 5.66 26.30 -9.35
N LEU A 409 4.73 26.85 -8.57
CA LEU A 409 4.98 27.32 -7.22
C LEU A 409 4.65 26.21 -6.22
N ARG A 410 5.68 25.70 -5.55
CA ARG A 410 5.55 24.72 -4.47
C ARG A 410 5.34 25.40 -3.12
N VAL A 411 4.38 24.88 -2.38
CA VAL A 411 4.03 25.31 -1.03
C VAL A 411 4.32 24.18 -0.06
N CYS A 412 5.27 24.38 0.84
CA CYS A 412 5.56 23.45 1.92
C CYS A 412 5.01 23.99 3.24
N HIS A 413 4.23 23.13 3.91
CA HIS A 413 3.61 23.43 5.19
C HIS A 413 4.34 22.74 6.33
N HIS A 414 4.48 23.46 7.44
CA HIS A 414 4.98 22.94 8.72
C HIS A 414 3.83 22.89 9.73
N THR A 415 2.82 22.09 9.42
CA THR A 415 1.55 22.01 10.15
C THR A 415 1.75 21.69 11.61
N TRP A 416 2.57 20.70 11.93
CA TRP A 416 2.78 20.29 13.32
C TRP A 416 3.69 21.25 14.07
N ASP A 417 4.71 21.82 13.43
CA ASP A 417 5.58 22.82 14.08
C ASP A 417 4.84 24.14 14.36
N SER A 418 3.82 24.47 13.56
CA SER A 418 3.00 25.67 13.73
C SER A 418 2.01 25.60 14.89
N LEU A 419 1.83 24.44 15.52
CA LEU A 419 1.07 24.29 16.76
C LEU A 419 1.76 24.93 17.97
N ALA A 420 3.06 25.24 17.86
CA ALA A 420 3.81 25.88 18.94
C ALA A 420 3.16 27.22 19.33
N GLY A 421 2.83 27.38 20.62
CA GLY A 421 2.17 28.58 21.14
C GLY A 421 0.64 28.53 21.18
N CYS A 422 0.01 27.53 20.56
CA CYS A 422 -1.44 27.34 20.66
C CYS A 422 -1.85 26.75 22.02
N ASP A 423 -3.00 27.14 22.55
CA ASP A 423 -3.55 26.64 23.83
C ASP A 423 -4.39 25.35 23.70
N ALA A 424 -4.20 24.60 22.60
CA ALA A 424 -4.93 23.35 22.41
C ALA A 424 -4.29 22.19 23.19
N ARG A 425 -5.11 21.24 23.61
CA ARG A 425 -4.70 19.98 24.23
C ARG A 425 -5.35 18.83 23.48
N PHE A 426 -4.58 17.79 23.21
CA PHE A 426 -4.99 16.65 22.40
C PHE A 426 -5.08 15.40 23.24
N ARG A 427 -6.18 14.67 23.11
CA ARG A 427 -6.28 13.26 23.46
C ARG A 427 -5.80 12.45 22.26
N LEU A 428 -4.60 11.89 22.37
CA LEU A 428 -3.95 11.23 21.25
C LEU A 428 -4.64 9.89 20.91
N PRO A 429 -4.76 9.53 19.62
CA PRO A 429 -5.18 8.19 19.22
C PRO A 429 -4.14 7.16 19.65
N GLU A 430 -4.53 5.90 19.78
CA GLU A 430 -3.71 4.83 20.39
C GLU A 430 -2.27 4.77 19.88
N HIS A 431 -2.06 4.85 18.56
CA HIS A 431 -0.73 4.79 17.96
C HIS A 431 0.14 6.00 18.31
N LEU A 432 -0.42 7.21 18.38
CA LEU A 432 0.30 8.41 18.81
C LEU A 432 0.48 8.42 20.34
N ALA A 433 -0.52 8.00 21.12
CA ALA A 433 -0.41 7.93 22.58
C ALA A 433 0.73 7.00 23.01
N ALA A 434 0.86 5.84 22.36
CA ALA A 434 1.96 4.90 22.59
C ALA A 434 3.32 5.51 22.23
N ALA A 435 3.43 6.20 21.09
CA ALA A 435 4.69 6.78 20.61
C ALA A 435 5.13 8.01 21.42
N PHE A 436 4.19 8.86 21.85
CA PHE A 436 4.48 10.02 22.71
C PHE A 436 4.71 9.64 24.18
N GLY A 437 4.26 8.44 24.59
CA GLY A 437 4.31 7.96 25.96
C GLY A 437 3.27 8.59 26.89
N ALA A 438 2.25 9.26 26.33
CA ALA A 438 1.19 9.91 27.08
C ALA A 438 -0.14 9.90 26.30
N PRO A 439 -1.29 9.65 26.96
CA PRO A 439 -2.59 9.70 26.30
C PRO A 439 -3.05 11.13 25.96
N VAL A 440 -2.52 12.13 26.65
CA VAL A 440 -2.86 13.54 26.46
C VAL A 440 -1.59 14.38 26.40
N VAL A 441 -1.48 15.26 25.40
CA VAL A 441 -0.37 16.20 25.24
C VAL A 441 -0.87 17.61 24.94
N THR A 442 -0.05 18.61 25.21
CA THR A 442 -0.34 19.99 24.78
C THR A 442 0.07 20.20 23.32
N ALA A 443 -0.51 21.20 22.64
CA ALA A 443 -0.11 21.57 21.29
C ALA A 443 1.36 21.96 21.18
N THR A 444 1.88 22.68 22.18
CA THR A 444 3.30 23.03 22.25
C THR A 444 4.18 21.80 22.42
N GLU A 445 3.82 20.88 23.31
CA GLU A 445 4.56 19.62 23.48
C GLU A 445 4.57 18.81 22.17
N PHE A 446 3.41 18.66 21.51
CA PHE A 446 3.30 17.97 20.24
C PHE A 446 4.22 18.58 19.18
N ALA A 447 4.13 19.91 18.99
CA ALA A 447 4.95 20.65 18.03
C ALA A 447 6.45 20.45 18.27
N THR A 448 6.89 20.38 19.53
CA THR A 448 8.32 20.24 19.85
C THR A 448 8.87 18.82 19.72
N ARG A 449 8.02 17.79 19.86
CA ARG A 449 8.47 16.39 19.99
C ARG A 449 8.13 15.51 18.80
N TRP A 450 7.22 15.90 17.91
CA TRP A 450 6.70 14.99 16.88
C TRP A 450 7.79 14.41 15.96
N GLN A 451 8.82 15.18 15.61
CA GLN A 451 9.94 14.70 14.78
C GLN A 451 10.79 13.67 15.52
N GLU A 452 11.10 13.92 16.80
CA GLU A 452 11.81 12.97 17.67
C GLU A 452 11.03 11.66 17.80
N VAL A 453 9.71 11.75 17.98
CA VAL A 453 8.80 10.61 18.05
C VAL A 453 8.82 9.82 16.73
N VAL A 454 8.71 10.51 15.58
CA VAL A 454 8.82 9.87 14.25
C VAL A 454 10.14 9.11 14.10
N ASP A 455 11.25 9.71 14.51
CA ASP A 455 12.56 9.07 14.40
C ASP A 455 12.74 7.91 15.39
N ALA A 456 12.14 8.00 16.57
CA ALA A 456 12.09 6.88 17.53
C ALA A 456 11.32 5.69 16.96
N GLU A 457 10.17 5.92 16.33
CA GLU A 457 9.37 4.85 15.69
C GLU A 457 10.09 4.26 14.47
N LYS A 458 10.85 5.04 13.69
CA LYS A 458 11.71 4.50 12.63
C LYS A 458 12.81 3.59 13.18
N ARG A 459 13.46 3.97 14.29
CA ARG A 459 14.45 3.11 14.97
C ARG A 459 13.81 1.83 15.50
N LEU A 460 12.63 1.94 16.09
CA LEU A 460 11.85 0.77 16.54
C LEU A 460 11.58 -0.22 15.40
N LEU A 461 11.19 0.27 14.22
CA LEU A 461 10.98 -0.58 13.04
C LEU A 461 12.27 -1.29 12.61
N GLN A 462 13.42 -0.61 12.67
CA GLN A 462 14.72 -1.21 12.39
C GLN A 462 15.07 -2.32 13.40
N GLU A 463 14.89 -2.06 14.70
CA GLU A 463 15.10 -3.04 15.77
C GLU A 463 14.23 -4.29 15.57
N ILE A 464 12.94 -4.11 15.29
CA ILE A 464 12.00 -5.21 15.07
C ILE A 464 12.36 -6.03 13.81
N SER A 465 12.80 -5.35 12.74
CA SER A 465 13.19 -6.01 11.50
C SER A 465 14.46 -6.88 11.64
N ALA A 466 15.30 -6.57 12.62
CA ALA A 466 16.54 -7.30 12.90
C ALA A 466 16.34 -8.58 13.74
N LEU A 467 15.14 -8.78 14.30
CA LEU A 467 14.82 -9.97 15.09
C LEU A 467 14.77 -11.22 14.20
N SER A 468 15.57 -12.23 14.53
CA SER A 468 15.82 -13.42 13.71
C SER A 468 15.06 -14.66 14.18
N SER A 469 14.52 -14.65 15.40
CA SER A 469 13.82 -15.81 15.97
C SER A 469 12.59 -15.44 16.82
N PRO A 470 11.62 -16.36 16.98
CA PRO A 470 10.46 -16.12 17.85
C PRO A 470 10.83 -15.88 19.31
N ARG A 471 11.90 -16.52 19.81
CA ARG A 471 12.39 -16.28 21.17
C ARG A 471 12.92 -14.86 21.35
N GLU A 472 13.67 -14.34 20.37
CA GLU A 472 14.12 -12.94 20.38
C GLU A 472 12.92 -11.98 20.36
N LEU A 473 11.89 -12.27 19.57
CA LEU A 473 10.66 -11.48 19.55
C LEU A 473 9.96 -11.47 20.91
N VAL A 474 9.73 -12.63 21.52
CA VAL A 474 9.08 -12.71 22.84
C VAL A 474 9.92 -12.01 23.91
N SER A 475 11.25 -12.15 23.87
CA SER A 475 12.15 -11.43 24.77
C SER A 475 12.10 -9.92 24.56
N PHE A 476 12.05 -9.47 23.30
CA PHE A 476 11.94 -8.06 22.94
C PHE A 476 10.62 -7.46 23.46
N LEU A 477 9.50 -8.17 23.28
CA LEU A 477 8.20 -7.77 23.83
C LEU A 477 8.23 -7.75 25.37
N GLY A 478 8.90 -8.72 26.00
CA GLY A 478 9.10 -8.79 27.46
C GLY A 478 9.85 -7.60 28.06
N ALA A 479 10.77 -6.99 27.32
CA ALA A 479 11.50 -5.82 27.77
C ALA A 479 10.68 -4.51 27.75
N ARG A 480 9.53 -4.50 27.06
CA ARG A 480 8.73 -3.29 26.79
C ARG A 480 7.39 -3.25 27.53
N ASP A 481 6.96 -4.36 28.12
CA ASP A 481 5.63 -4.53 28.70
C ASP A 481 5.70 -4.84 30.20
N ASP A 482 4.61 -4.61 30.93
CA ASP A 482 4.50 -4.72 32.40
C ASP A 482 4.48 -6.19 32.92
N GLY A 483 5.04 -7.13 32.15
CA GLY A 483 5.36 -8.49 32.60
C GLY A 483 4.56 -9.64 31.97
N VAL A 484 3.54 -9.37 31.14
CA VAL A 484 2.77 -10.45 30.47
C VAL A 484 3.68 -11.25 29.53
N TRP A 485 4.51 -10.56 28.75
CA TRP A 485 5.45 -11.20 27.84
C TRP A 485 6.60 -11.92 28.53
N LEU A 486 6.97 -11.51 29.76
CA LEU A 486 7.95 -12.26 30.56
C LEU A 486 7.38 -13.63 30.96
N GLN A 487 6.10 -13.70 31.36
CA GLN A 487 5.43 -14.98 31.64
C GLN A 487 5.34 -15.86 30.39
N ARG A 488 5.03 -15.27 29.22
CA ARG A 488 5.04 -16.00 27.94
C ARG A 488 6.43 -16.49 27.56
N LEU A 489 7.49 -15.74 27.86
CA LEU A 489 8.87 -16.18 27.65
C LEU A 489 9.23 -17.39 28.53
N GLU A 490 8.80 -17.40 29.78
CA GLU A 490 8.97 -18.53 30.69
C GLU A 490 8.20 -19.77 30.22
N GLU A 491 6.97 -19.60 29.73
CA GLU A 491 6.18 -20.67 29.12
C GLU A 491 6.87 -21.25 27.88
N TYR A 492 7.32 -20.38 26.97
CA TYR A 492 8.06 -20.77 25.77
C TYR A 492 9.32 -21.56 26.12
N THR A 493 10.11 -21.05 27.06
CA THR A 493 11.38 -21.66 27.49
C THR A 493 11.13 -23.03 28.13
N ARG A 494 10.16 -23.14 29.05
CA ARG A 494 9.79 -24.43 29.66
C ARG A 494 9.34 -25.47 28.64
N ALA A 495 8.54 -25.07 27.66
CA ALA A 495 8.10 -25.97 26.60
C ALA A 495 9.26 -26.42 25.69
N GLN A 496 10.19 -25.51 25.38
CA GLN A 496 11.40 -25.81 24.62
C GLN A 496 12.31 -26.80 25.36
N ASP A 497 12.56 -26.56 26.65
CA ASP A 497 13.38 -27.44 27.50
C ASP A 497 12.78 -28.84 27.60
N LEU A 498 11.44 -28.95 27.75
CA LEU A 498 10.75 -30.24 27.74
C LEU A 498 10.92 -30.97 26.40
N LEU A 499 10.88 -30.28 25.26
CA LEU A 499 11.13 -30.91 23.97
C LEU A 499 12.58 -31.37 23.81
N LEU A 500 13.55 -30.63 24.38
CA LEU A 500 14.95 -31.05 24.43
C LEU A 500 15.12 -32.30 25.31
N GLU A 501 14.52 -32.36 26.50
CA GLU A 501 14.52 -33.56 27.34
C GLU A 501 13.90 -34.76 26.64
N ILE A 502 12.76 -34.56 25.96
CA ILE A 502 12.10 -35.61 25.18
C ILE A 502 13.02 -36.11 24.06
N ARG A 503 13.69 -35.20 23.34
CA ARG A 503 14.66 -35.56 22.30
C ARG A 503 15.84 -36.34 22.87
N ASP A 504 16.39 -35.91 23.99
CA ASP A 504 17.55 -36.55 24.62
C ASP A 504 17.18 -37.95 25.13
N ARG A 505 15.97 -38.13 25.69
CA ARG A 505 15.40 -39.45 26.00
C ARG A 505 15.21 -40.31 24.75
N SER A 506 14.77 -39.72 23.63
CA SER A 506 14.62 -40.44 22.37
C SER A 506 15.95 -40.94 21.80
N ARG A 507 17.06 -40.25 22.08
CA ARG A 507 18.40 -40.71 21.69
C ARG A 507 18.75 -42.07 22.31
N VAL A 508 18.33 -42.32 23.54
CA VAL A 508 18.52 -43.62 24.21
C VAL A 508 17.82 -44.75 23.46
N TYR A 509 16.60 -44.51 22.96
CA TYR A 509 15.88 -45.50 22.14
C TYR A 509 16.55 -45.71 20.78
N GLU A 510 17.12 -44.65 20.19
CA GLU A 510 17.86 -44.73 18.92
C GLU A 510 19.15 -45.54 19.06
N GLU A 511 19.96 -45.26 20.09
CA GLU A 511 21.16 -46.02 20.44
C GLU A 511 20.81 -47.51 20.70
N ARG A 512 19.74 -47.78 21.47
CA ARG A 512 19.28 -49.16 21.71
C ARG A 512 18.81 -49.86 20.44
N SER A 513 18.09 -49.15 19.57
CA SER A 513 17.63 -49.70 18.30
C SER A 513 18.81 -50.06 17.40
N GLN A 514 19.85 -49.22 17.35
CA GLN A 514 21.05 -49.49 16.59
C GLN A 514 21.76 -50.76 17.09
N GLN A 515 21.96 -50.89 18.41
CA GLN A 515 22.55 -52.10 19.02
C GLN A 515 21.77 -53.38 18.67
N ILE A 516 20.43 -53.33 18.72
CA ILE A 516 19.58 -54.47 18.38
C ILE A 516 19.76 -54.86 16.90
N TYR A 517 19.80 -53.89 15.99
CA TYR A 517 20.02 -54.17 14.57
C TYR A 517 21.40 -54.74 14.28
N GLU A 518 22.45 -54.23 14.94
CA GLU A 518 23.80 -54.79 14.85
C GLU A 518 23.86 -56.25 15.35
N GLU A 519 23.19 -56.56 16.47
CA GLU A 519 23.10 -57.92 17.01
C GLU A 519 22.32 -58.87 16.08
N ILE A 520 21.21 -58.39 15.49
CA ILE A 520 20.44 -59.14 14.49
C ILE A 520 21.30 -59.47 13.27
N GLN A 521 22.02 -58.49 12.73
CA GLN A 521 22.89 -58.71 11.56
C GLN A 521 23.97 -59.75 11.88
N ARG A 522 24.66 -59.60 13.03
CA ARG A 522 25.68 -60.55 13.47
C ARG A 522 25.13 -61.98 13.57
N LEU A 523 24.00 -62.17 14.25
CA LEU A 523 23.40 -63.50 14.43
C LEU A 523 22.88 -64.11 13.13
N LYS A 524 22.36 -63.28 12.19
CA LYS A 524 21.97 -63.74 10.85
C LYS A 524 23.19 -64.21 10.06
N SER A 525 24.29 -63.46 10.09
CA SER A 525 25.55 -63.84 9.43
C SER A 525 26.14 -65.13 10.01
N GLU A 526 26.22 -65.26 11.34
CA GLU A 526 26.70 -66.47 12.01
C GLU A 526 25.83 -67.70 11.68
N ALA A 527 24.49 -67.54 11.68
CA ALA A 527 23.59 -68.63 11.33
C ALA A 527 23.74 -69.06 9.86
N GLN A 528 23.92 -68.11 8.95
CA GLN A 528 24.13 -68.37 7.53
C GLN A 528 25.49 -69.05 7.28
N GLU A 529 26.54 -68.65 8.00
CA GLU A 529 27.86 -69.29 7.93
C GLU A 529 27.81 -70.73 8.42
N MET A 530 27.20 -70.98 9.58
CA MET A 530 27.02 -72.34 10.08
C MET A 530 26.16 -73.21 9.14
N GLU A 531 25.13 -72.64 8.50
CA GLU A 531 24.35 -73.36 7.47
C GLU A 531 25.20 -73.70 6.25
N ARG A 532 26.07 -72.79 5.82
CA ARG A 532 27.01 -73.01 4.72
C ARG A 532 28.01 -74.12 5.07
N GLU A 533 28.68 -74.03 6.22
CA GLU A 533 29.63 -75.05 6.70
C GLU A 533 28.97 -76.42 6.88
N LYS A 534 27.75 -76.45 7.44
CA LYS A 534 26.95 -77.67 7.56
C LYS A 534 26.61 -78.26 6.20
N GLY A 535 26.28 -77.42 5.21
CA GLY A 535 26.02 -77.83 3.82
C GLY A 535 27.27 -78.36 3.12
N GLU A 536 28.41 -77.69 3.27
CA GLU A 536 29.71 -78.11 2.74
C GLU A 536 30.17 -79.43 3.35
N SER A 537 30.08 -79.57 4.68
CA SER A 537 30.37 -80.82 5.37
C SER A 537 29.46 -81.96 4.89
N PHE A 538 28.17 -81.73 4.68
CA PHE A 538 27.25 -82.75 4.16
C PHE A 538 27.67 -83.24 2.78
N ARG A 539 27.97 -82.30 1.87
CA ARG A 539 28.41 -82.61 0.50
C ARG A 539 29.73 -83.38 0.47
N ARG A 540 30.62 -83.13 1.44
CA ARG A 540 31.94 -83.77 1.51
C ARG A 540 31.92 -85.13 2.19
N THR A 541 31.11 -85.32 3.24
CA THR A 541 31.16 -86.54 4.07
C THR A 541 29.94 -87.43 3.89
N ILE A 542 28.73 -86.94 4.11
CA ILE A 542 27.51 -87.78 4.14
C ILE A 542 26.98 -88.07 2.74
N LYS A 543 27.02 -87.11 1.82
CA LYS A 543 26.47 -87.26 0.47
C LYS A 543 27.15 -88.41 -0.31
N PRO A 544 28.49 -88.54 -0.36
CA PRO A 544 29.14 -89.66 -1.03
C PRO A 544 28.79 -91.01 -0.40
N LEU A 545 28.66 -91.07 0.93
CA LEU A 545 28.27 -92.30 1.65
C LEU A 545 26.82 -92.72 1.33
N ARG A 546 25.90 -91.76 1.24
CA ARG A 546 24.50 -92.00 0.85
C ARG A 546 24.37 -92.38 -0.63
N GLU A 547 25.16 -91.76 -1.51
CA GLU A 547 25.23 -92.13 -2.93
C GLU A 547 25.75 -93.58 -3.07
N ARG A 548 26.77 -93.96 -2.31
CA ARG A 548 27.28 -95.35 -2.29
C ARG A 548 26.26 -96.37 -1.77
N LEU A 549 25.52 -96.04 -0.71
CA LEU A 549 24.39 -96.86 -0.24
C LEU A 549 23.28 -97.01 -1.29
N PHE A 550 23.00 -95.93 -2.03
CA PHE A 550 22.01 -95.96 -3.11
C PHE A 550 22.46 -96.81 -4.30
N GLU A 551 23.75 -96.74 -4.68
CA GLU A 551 24.35 -97.63 -5.68
C GLU A 551 24.23 -99.10 -5.28
N LEU A 552 24.62 -99.45 -4.04
CA LEU A 552 24.50 -100.81 -3.50
C LEU A 552 23.04 -101.30 -3.50
N ALA A 553 22.08 -100.42 -3.16
CA ALA A 553 20.66 -100.75 -3.22
C ALA A 553 20.16 -100.99 -4.66
N GLN A 554 20.68 -100.26 -5.67
CA GLN A 554 20.38 -100.51 -7.08
C GLN A 554 20.98 -101.82 -7.60
N GLU A 555 22.09 -102.27 -7.00
CA GLU A 555 22.71 -103.57 -7.24
C GLU A 555 21.98 -104.74 -6.53
N GLY A 556 20.90 -104.44 -5.80
CA GLY A 556 20.09 -105.42 -5.07
C GLY A 556 20.66 -105.81 -3.69
N ILE A 557 21.66 -105.07 -3.20
CA ILE A 557 22.30 -105.30 -1.90
C ILE A 557 21.68 -104.35 -0.88
N SER A 558 20.78 -104.87 -0.05
CA SER A 558 20.04 -104.09 0.96
C SER A 558 20.55 -104.30 2.39
N ASP A 559 21.44 -105.27 2.60
CA ASP A 559 21.80 -105.79 3.90
C ASP A 559 23.14 -106.55 3.81
N GLY A 560 24.04 -106.29 4.76
CA GLY A 560 25.39 -106.85 4.77
C GLY A 560 26.40 -105.94 5.47
N PRO A 561 27.62 -106.44 5.77
CA PRO A 561 28.59 -105.73 6.60
C PRO A 561 29.05 -104.38 6.01
N GLU A 562 29.06 -104.23 4.68
CA GLU A 562 29.38 -102.94 4.02
C GLU A 562 28.24 -101.92 4.14
N VAL A 563 26.98 -102.36 4.00
CA VAL A 563 25.78 -101.54 4.20
C VAL A 563 25.69 -101.06 5.65
N ASP A 564 25.92 -101.98 6.61
CA ASP A 564 25.91 -101.68 8.05
C ASP A 564 27.03 -100.70 8.45
N GLU A 565 28.21 -100.83 7.85
CA GLU A 565 29.34 -99.91 8.09
C GLU A 565 29.04 -98.51 7.54
N LEU A 566 28.51 -98.41 6.31
CA LEU A 566 28.13 -97.13 5.71
C LEU A 566 27.01 -96.44 6.50
N GLN A 567 26.00 -97.19 6.95
CA GLN A 567 24.95 -96.66 7.83
C GLN A 567 25.52 -96.15 9.16
N ARG A 568 26.42 -96.92 9.79
CA ARG A 568 27.08 -96.48 11.05
C ARG A 568 27.91 -95.22 10.86
N GLN A 569 28.62 -95.08 9.73
CA GLN A 569 29.40 -93.88 9.42
C GLN A 569 28.51 -92.66 9.13
N ILE A 570 27.38 -92.85 8.44
CA ILE A 570 26.38 -91.79 8.25
C ILE A 570 25.82 -91.34 9.61
N GLU A 571 25.41 -92.27 10.47
CA GLU A 571 24.90 -91.96 11.81
C GLU A 571 25.96 -91.22 12.66
N ALA A 572 27.22 -91.65 12.62
CA ALA A 572 28.32 -90.99 13.31
C ALA A 572 28.57 -89.55 12.82
N HIS A 573 28.37 -89.28 11.52
CA HIS A 573 28.46 -87.93 10.96
C HIS A 573 27.17 -87.11 11.11
N GLU A 574 26.02 -87.73 11.31
CA GLU A 574 24.73 -87.07 11.55
C GLU A 574 24.54 -86.66 13.01
N ALA A 575 25.05 -87.42 13.97
CA ALA A 575 24.92 -87.12 15.39
C ALA A 575 25.43 -85.71 15.80
N PRO A 576 26.57 -85.19 15.29
CA PRO A 576 27.01 -83.82 15.56
C PRO A 576 26.17 -82.74 14.84
N ARG A 577 25.46 -83.08 13.76
CA ARG A 577 24.65 -82.13 12.99
C ARG A 577 23.40 -81.71 13.73
N ALA A 578 22.81 -82.60 14.52
CA ALA A 578 21.70 -82.28 15.40
C ALA A 578 22.05 -81.13 16.37
N ARG A 579 23.32 -81.07 16.83
CA ARG A 579 23.82 -79.96 17.66
C ARG A 579 23.92 -78.66 16.88
N VAL A 580 24.46 -78.68 15.66
CA VAL A 580 24.54 -77.49 14.79
C VAL A 580 23.14 -76.98 14.42
N ASP A 581 22.18 -77.87 14.16
CA ASP A 581 20.79 -77.51 13.89
C ASP A 581 20.10 -76.88 15.11
N ALA A 582 20.39 -77.37 16.31
CA ALA A 582 19.93 -76.75 17.56
C ALA A 582 20.53 -75.35 17.75
N GLU A 583 21.82 -75.17 17.45
CA GLU A 583 22.52 -73.88 17.56
C GLU A 583 22.04 -72.84 16.52
N ILE A 584 21.72 -73.27 15.29
CA ILE A 584 21.09 -72.41 14.27
C ILE A 584 19.68 -72.02 14.71
N ARG A 585 18.89 -72.98 15.23
CA ARG A 585 17.53 -72.72 15.72
C ARG A 585 17.53 -71.72 16.87
N ALA A 586 18.42 -71.89 17.85
CA ALA A 586 18.56 -70.97 18.98
C ALA A 586 18.91 -69.54 18.52
N ARG A 587 19.79 -69.39 17.52
CA ARG A 587 20.12 -68.07 16.95
C ARG A 587 18.93 -67.45 16.20
N ARG A 588 18.16 -68.24 15.45
CA ARG A 588 16.93 -67.76 14.78
C ARG A 588 15.85 -67.34 15.77
N GLU A 589 15.66 -68.09 16.85
CA GLU A 589 14.76 -67.72 17.95
C GLU A 589 15.20 -66.43 18.64
N ARG A 590 16.52 -66.26 18.85
CA ARG A 590 17.09 -65.01 19.38
C ARG A 590 16.86 -63.83 18.44
N VAL A 591 17.04 -64.00 17.14
CA VAL A 591 16.71 -62.97 16.13
C VAL A 591 15.23 -62.60 16.19
N ALA A 592 14.32 -63.57 16.25
CA ALA A 592 12.89 -63.29 16.35
C ALA A 592 12.53 -62.53 17.65
N ALA A 593 13.20 -62.84 18.76
CA ALA A 593 13.05 -62.11 20.02
C ALA A 593 13.57 -60.66 19.91
N LEU A 594 14.73 -60.45 19.29
CA LEU A 594 15.31 -59.13 19.05
C LEU A 594 14.45 -58.30 18.09
N GLU A 595 13.86 -58.90 17.06
CA GLU A 595 12.93 -58.21 16.15
C GLU A 595 11.65 -57.76 16.88
N LYS A 596 11.18 -58.53 17.87
CA LYS A 596 10.08 -58.11 18.77
C LYS A 596 10.52 -56.95 19.66
N GLU A 597 11.72 -57.03 20.25
CA GLU A 597 12.28 -55.95 21.08
C GLU A 597 12.45 -54.65 20.28
N ALA A 598 12.95 -54.71 19.05
CA ALA A 598 13.09 -53.56 18.16
C ALA A 598 11.74 -52.85 17.89
N LYS A 599 10.66 -53.62 17.71
CA LYS A 599 9.30 -53.07 17.54
C LYS A 599 8.83 -52.33 18.79
N GLU A 600 9.08 -52.87 19.98
CA GLU A 600 8.72 -52.22 21.25
C GLU A 600 9.56 -50.95 21.50
N VAL A 601 10.86 -50.98 21.22
CA VAL A 601 11.74 -49.79 21.31
C VAL A 601 11.27 -48.68 20.35
N ARG A 602 10.90 -49.04 19.11
CA ARG A 602 10.33 -48.08 18.14
C ARG A 602 9.01 -47.50 18.62
N LYS A 603 8.13 -48.33 19.19
CA LYS A 603 6.85 -47.89 19.75
C LYS A 603 7.06 -46.95 20.94
N ALA A 604 8.00 -47.24 21.83
CA ALA A 604 8.38 -46.39 22.95
C ALA A 604 8.94 -45.04 22.49
N ARG A 605 9.83 -45.04 21.49
CA ARG A 605 10.35 -43.81 20.86
C ARG A 605 9.23 -42.95 20.28
N MET A 606 8.35 -43.55 19.46
CA MET A 606 7.20 -42.83 18.90
C MET A 606 6.26 -42.30 19.98
N GLY A 607 5.99 -43.08 21.03
CA GLY A 607 5.19 -42.66 22.18
C GLY A 607 5.81 -41.51 22.97
N ASN A 608 7.15 -41.42 22.99
CA ASN A 608 7.87 -40.31 23.61
C ASN A 608 7.82 -39.04 22.73
N GLU A 609 8.13 -39.15 21.43
CA GLU A 609 8.20 -38.01 20.50
C GLU A 609 6.84 -37.43 20.11
N LYS A 610 5.80 -38.28 20.06
CA LYS A 610 4.42 -37.93 19.70
C LYS A 610 3.46 -38.07 20.87
N GLY A 611 3.98 -38.24 22.09
CA GLY A 611 3.17 -38.37 23.29
C GLY A 611 2.43 -37.07 23.65
N PRO A 612 1.46 -37.14 24.59
CA PRO A 612 0.69 -35.99 25.02
C PRO A 612 1.55 -34.81 25.50
N ALA A 613 2.65 -35.08 26.21
CA ALA A 613 3.57 -34.06 26.68
C ALA A 613 4.30 -33.33 25.53
N ALA A 614 4.79 -34.06 24.52
CA ALA A 614 5.43 -33.47 23.35
C ALA A 614 4.43 -32.68 22.49
N ALA A 615 3.19 -33.17 22.37
CA ALA A 615 2.12 -32.46 21.66
C ALA A 615 1.74 -31.16 22.39
N ALA A 616 1.54 -31.21 23.71
CA ALA A 616 1.23 -30.04 24.53
C ALA A 616 2.36 -29.00 24.50
N ALA A 617 3.62 -29.42 24.57
CA ALA A 617 4.76 -28.51 24.49
C ALA A 617 4.85 -27.81 23.12
N ARG A 618 4.67 -28.54 22.01
CA ARG A 618 4.62 -27.94 20.66
C ARG A 618 3.45 -26.98 20.51
N GLN A 619 2.29 -27.31 21.09
CA GLN A 619 1.11 -26.45 21.07
C GLN A 619 1.35 -25.17 21.87
N ALA A 620 1.94 -25.25 23.07
CA ALA A 620 2.28 -24.09 23.88
C ALA A 620 3.23 -23.14 23.14
N ILE A 621 4.29 -23.68 22.51
CA ILE A 621 5.20 -22.91 21.66
C ILE A 621 4.43 -22.23 20.53
N ALA A 622 3.61 -22.98 19.78
CA ALA A 622 2.88 -22.44 18.63
C ALA A 622 1.89 -21.32 19.02
N GLU A 623 1.22 -21.44 20.16
CA GLU A 623 0.33 -20.38 20.67
C GLU A 623 1.12 -19.13 21.09
N VAL A 624 2.23 -19.28 21.82
CA VAL A 624 3.09 -18.13 22.18
C VAL A 624 3.63 -17.44 20.92
N GLU A 625 4.10 -18.18 19.92
CA GLU A 625 4.59 -17.60 18.66
C GLU A 625 3.49 -16.87 17.90
N LYS A 626 2.27 -17.40 17.90
CA LYS A 626 1.11 -16.78 17.24
C LYS A 626 0.69 -15.50 17.95
N GLU A 627 0.67 -15.49 19.28
CA GLU A 627 0.41 -14.27 20.06
C GLU A 627 1.50 -13.23 19.83
N ALA A 628 2.77 -13.64 19.85
CA ALA A 628 3.91 -12.75 19.64
C ALA A 628 3.88 -12.11 18.25
N GLU A 629 3.54 -12.88 17.22
CA GLU A 629 3.43 -12.36 15.85
C GLU A 629 2.27 -11.36 15.70
N ARG A 630 1.16 -11.57 16.41
CA ARG A 630 0.06 -10.59 16.45
C ARG A 630 0.47 -9.29 17.15
N ALA A 631 1.20 -9.38 18.25
CA ALA A 631 1.73 -8.22 18.96
C ALA A 631 2.76 -7.47 18.11
N LYS A 632 3.65 -8.20 17.40
CA LYS A 632 4.58 -7.63 16.43
C LYS A 632 3.83 -6.86 15.35
N LEU A 633 2.80 -7.45 14.74
CA LEU A 633 1.98 -6.78 13.73
C LEU A 633 1.37 -5.48 14.26
N GLN A 634 0.79 -5.49 15.47
CA GLN A 634 0.21 -4.29 16.07
C GLN A 634 1.27 -3.21 16.31
N LEU A 635 2.42 -3.59 16.85
CA LEU A 635 3.53 -2.69 17.13
C LEU A 635 4.08 -2.06 15.85
N VAL A 636 4.38 -2.88 14.84
CA VAL A 636 4.87 -2.43 13.53
C VAL A 636 3.84 -1.52 12.85
N ARG A 637 2.55 -1.90 12.86
CA ARG A 637 1.49 -1.07 12.27
C ARG A 637 1.43 0.31 12.91
N ARG A 638 1.47 0.40 14.24
CA ARG A 638 1.46 1.69 14.96
C ARG A 638 2.68 2.52 14.59
N ALA A 639 3.87 1.93 14.64
CA ALA A 639 5.11 2.61 14.29
C ALA A 639 5.10 3.12 12.84
N LEU A 640 4.53 2.37 11.89
CA LEU A 640 4.37 2.81 10.51
C LEU A 640 3.36 3.95 10.35
N LEU A 641 2.22 3.90 11.05
CA LEU A 641 1.26 5.01 11.06
C LEU A 641 1.90 6.31 11.55
N VAL A 642 2.73 6.25 12.60
CA VAL A 642 3.43 7.42 13.12
C VAL A 642 4.53 7.87 12.15
N SER A 643 5.41 6.95 11.74
CA SER A 643 6.61 7.30 10.96
C SER A 643 6.35 7.68 9.50
N LEU A 644 5.21 7.27 8.93
CA LEU A 644 4.79 7.62 7.57
C LEU A 644 3.61 8.58 7.56
N GLY A 645 2.56 8.29 8.35
CA GLY A 645 1.31 9.06 8.34
C GLY A 645 1.42 10.44 8.97
N LEU A 646 2.21 10.58 10.05
CA LEU A 646 2.37 11.90 10.69
C LEU A 646 3.16 12.89 9.82
N PRO A 647 4.28 12.50 9.18
CA PRO A 647 4.92 13.34 8.15
C PRO A 647 3.99 13.67 6.98
N GLN A 648 3.18 12.72 6.50
CA GLN A 648 2.28 12.97 5.37
C GLN A 648 1.21 14.01 5.70
N SER A 649 0.56 13.88 6.86
CA SER A 649 -0.44 14.83 7.34
C SER A 649 0.16 16.20 7.71
N ASN A 650 1.47 16.27 7.99
CA ASN A 650 2.18 17.55 8.14
C ASN A 650 2.18 18.36 6.84
N LEU A 651 2.39 17.69 5.70
CA LEU A 651 2.51 18.32 4.39
C LEU A 651 1.16 18.60 3.74
N ARG A 652 0.16 17.76 4.00
CA ARG A 652 -1.20 17.85 3.44
C ARG A 652 -2.25 17.85 4.55
N PRO A 653 -2.32 18.90 5.38
CA PRO A 653 -3.27 18.96 6.48
C PRO A 653 -4.68 19.24 5.98
N THR A 654 -5.69 18.76 6.68
CA THR A 654 -7.06 19.12 6.35
C THR A 654 -7.38 20.55 6.80
N ALA A 655 -7.95 21.35 5.90
CA ALA A 655 -8.21 22.77 6.09
C ALA A 655 -9.06 23.11 7.31
N TRP A 656 -10.03 22.28 7.65
CA TRP A 656 -10.91 22.55 8.79
C TRP A 656 -10.29 22.17 10.14
N TRP A 657 -9.12 21.51 10.20
CA TRP A 657 -8.43 21.29 11.47
C TRP A 657 -8.10 22.61 12.16
N PHE A 658 -7.68 23.64 11.41
CA PHE A 658 -7.28 24.91 11.99
C PHE A 658 -8.40 25.63 12.76
N PRO A 659 -9.57 25.94 12.15
CA PRO A 659 -10.67 26.57 12.86
C PRO A 659 -11.31 25.65 13.90
N LEU A 660 -11.19 24.33 13.75
CA LEU A 660 -11.72 23.34 14.70
C LEU A 660 -10.87 23.29 15.99
N VAL A 661 -9.55 23.22 15.86
CA VAL A 661 -8.61 23.08 16.99
C VAL A 661 -8.32 24.44 17.64
N ASN A 662 -8.19 25.48 16.85
CA ASN A 662 -7.85 26.83 17.32
C ASN A 662 -8.69 27.89 16.58
N PRO A 663 -9.94 28.13 17.04
CA PRO A 663 -10.88 29.06 16.40
C PRO A 663 -10.37 30.51 16.29
N ASP A 664 -9.45 30.93 17.15
CA ASP A 664 -8.82 32.26 17.12
C ASP A 664 -7.84 32.45 15.94
N GLY A 665 -7.56 31.36 15.21
CA GLY A 665 -6.75 31.34 14.00
C GLY A 665 -5.26 31.57 14.23
N GLU A 666 -4.78 31.47 15.47
CA GLU A 666 -3.35 31.56 15.79
C GLU A 666 -2.55 30.45 15.12
N TRP A 667 -3.06 29.22 15.16
CA TRP A 667 -2.40 28.10 14.49
C TRP A 667 -2.21 28.36 12.99
N PHE A 668 -3.26 28.84 12.29
CA PHE A 668 -3.16 29.13 10.86
C PHE A 668 -2.25 30.32 10.54
N ARG A 669 -2.17 31.33 11.43
CA ARG A 669 -1.17 32.41 11.29
C ARG A 669 0.25 31.89 11.41
N ASN A 670 0.51 31.02 12.40
CA ASN A 670 1.81 30.40 12.60
C ASN A 670 2.20 29.52 11.40
N LEU A 671 1.23 28.82 10.80
CA LEU A 671 1.43 28.08 9.56
C LEU A 671 1.90 29.00 8.44
N ALA A 672 1.20 30.12 8.22
CA ALA A 672 1.56 31.10 7.20
C ALA A 672 2.94 31.74 7.45
N HIS A 673 3.35 31.95 8.71
CA HIS A 673 4.69 32.45 9.05
C HIS A 673 5.80 31.47 8.66
N ARG A 674 5.57 30.18 8.89
CA ARG A 674 6.56 29.12 8.65
C ARG A 674 6.55 28.58 7.22
N MET A 675 5.53 28.91 6.43
CA MET A 675 5.35 28.37 5.07
C MET A 675 6.57 28.64 4.19
N GLU A 676 7.11 27.59 3.59
CA GLU A 676 8.19 27.69 2.62
C GLU A 676 7.64 27.66 1.21
N LEU A 677 8.23 28.47 0.33
CA LEU A 677 7.86 28.57 -1.07
C LEU A 677 9.09 28.32 -1.95
N ARG A 678 8.90 27.60 -3.06
CA ARG A 678 9.94 27.46 -4.10
C ARG A 678 9.34 27.33 -5.48
N PHE A 679 10.07 27.79 -6.50
CA PHE A 679 9.72 27.51 -7.89
C PHE A 679 10.30 26.17 -8.35
N GLU A 680 9.52 25.42 -9.12
CA GLU A 680 9.95 24.22 -9.83
C GLU A 680 9.75 24.42 -11.34
N ARG A 681 10.84 24.38 -12.11
CA ARG A 681 10.80 24.61 -13.56
C ARG A 681 10.42 23.34 -14.31
N LEU A 682 9.55 23.50 -15.31
CA LEU A 682 9.06 22.41 -16.16
C LEU A 682 9.75 22.36 -17.52
N SER A 683 10.14 23.51 -18.05
CA SER A 683 10.71 23.64 -19.38
C SER A 683 12.03 24.40 -19.31
N PRO A 684 12.99 24.14 -20.21
CA PRO A 684 14.15 25.00 -20.41
C PRO A 684 13.76 26.43 -20.82
N ALA A 685 12.61 26.58 -21.48
CA ALA A 685 12.09 27.86 -21.93
C ALA A 685 11.09 28.45 -20.91
N ASP A 686 11.48 29.56 -20.28
CA ASP A 686 10.62 30.34 -19.38
C ASP A 686 10.02 31.54 -20.15
N PRO A 687 8.68 31.69 -20.21
CA PRO A 687 8.05 32.82 -20.88
C PRO A 687 8.52 34.18 -20.34
N ALA A 688 8.87 34.27 -19.06
CA ALA A 688 9.34 35.51 -18.43
C ALA A 688 10.80 35.85 -18.74
N ALA A 689 11.59 34.90 -19.27
CA ALA A 689 13.02 35.11 -19.50
C ALA A 689 13.36 35.99 -20.70
N GLY A 690 12.38 36.37 -21.55
CA GLY A 690 12.53 37.35 -22.64
C GLY A 690 13.67 37.03 -23.63
N GLY A 691 13.32 36.52 -24.82
CA GLY A 691 14.25 36.06 -25.85
C GLY A 691 15.56 36.85 -26.05
N ASP A 692 16.67 36.14 -25.87
CA ASP A 692 17.85 36.17 -26.73
C ASP A 692 18.15 34.71 -27.10
N ALA A 693 17.53 34.24 -28.18
CA ALA A 693 17.97 33.08 -28.95
C ALA A 693 18.05 33.48 -30.42
#